data_AF-A0A8T4Y7J3-F1
#
_entry.id   AF-A0A8T4Y7J3-F1
#
_cell.length_a   1.000
_cell.length_b   1.000
_cell.length_c   1.000
_cell.angle_alpha   90.00
_cell.angle_beta   90.00
_cell.angle_gamma   90.00
#
_symmetry.space_group_name_H-M   'P 1'
#
loop_
_entity.id
_entity.type
_entity.pdbx_description
1 polymer ?
#
loop_
_entity_poly.entity_id
_entity_poly.type
_entity_poly.pdbx_seq_one_letter_code
_entity_poly.pdbx_strand_id
1 'polypeptide(L)'
;MEKKKTILVLLTTAIIAIATITPILFVKTVAAADPTDWYMGANGVLATDTYALYPYEQKNIKLGFSQFGELINSNTNVGLEYAGARDPFAPVAGSTIVSALPKKVWINGWYIDIRYVHQDWGKRCVWAGALFADKTDYGKNWIRVDNDYTYPPYQPQYEYQETFDDKGKELNGFTPIEGLVNGGRKTNGTAITDPIQVLYDGPRLFVATSVTHIYDWNEDLDENLHLVDVVLTIMFNKVKKEVIVLKDVKFIEQAKFILADLTINVGGDEVIIPDGLLVQFSNREEWDLGTTGVSGTVDYSSYAHFYTAGTAGSIDTVSEGQSTAYDDAWTGLPTLPRGVVYDGVTVNAHGSEPGSSGTYDVAQIISNDAAYVGWHAFWPSLSDWSIDAARGTTTTWYRAIAADDPHYVDSYSYEPFRSPLVVGEWDFVLSSSSGSNETSGVYYYNQFRGVSVYGVTDLNNGDDAGMGAGHTNVLDTEVLYQLDEIFNPWDLNDAVHKDTTRWVEYHYGSTSWTSSYKPVIDVSDEEWDDYCTFSERVEDLTAGTVLTRDDYTFYVDEDGYAHITGLISTHHYKILYSTDTVYGYNGTINFEIASWTNVAPEDSYILEDEPLDNGYEFEDWLGANHTIRFEDGSLTIQNTSELTDGEWTGTFSFNPFVYDVKVFKEDIAHLGTWNLDFGPEEFDGTLSITLSSVDLSWRVEGPDNLDLHIDYADAWITFAVTVTYDSETETCNVTLEITLEPYPGNDYLYLEHIPGRYEWTVVGRDAASVDSVGAALVTAAFKNKQVEIGLAGADMYDPLPYNQMPYVISKIGVGNARADYYYGGTDYRTALRDDWCYAGTVSGDEWPISSSNMIGVGGPLANLLAYYGNDFAQAIFGLNEFTDYSYWEEAIIPLTCWNIAKTQAYSSSNETGYAVISTYKDINGTVIFLVWGHWGRDTFYASKWFHEEGVFQLQEAPDGLTSIILKIDYESTDEGYKPTDYSVVECLGTISETLWIHNGEYKGGIHDP
;
A
#
# COMPACT_ATOMS: atom_id res chain seq x y z
N MET A 1 -24.37 4.39 93.40
CA MET A 1 -24.84 3.76 92.14
C MET A 1 -24.68 4.69 90.93
N GLU A 2 -24.59 6.02 91.11
CA GLU A 2 -24.41 6.98 90.01
C GLU A 2 -23.02 7.00 89.37
N LYS A 3 -21.91 6.91 90.15
CA LYS A 3 -20.54 6.94 89.59
C LYS A 3 -20.23 5.80 88.61
N LYS A 4 -20.88 4.63 88.72
CA LYS A 4 -20.68 3.51 87.78
C LYS A 4 -21.44 3.69 86.46
N LYS A 5 -22.55 4.44 86.44
CA LYS A 5 -23.28 4.74 85.20
C LYS A 5 -22.58 5.81 84.36
N THR A 6 -21.98 6.82 84.98
CA THR A 6 -21.25 7.89 84.27
C THR A 6 -19.98 7.38 83.59
N ILE A 7 -19.25 6.45 84.23
CA ILE A 7 -18.03 5.85 83.63
C ILE A 7 -18.38 4.92 82.46
N LEU A 8 -19.48 4.16 82.56
CA LEU A 8 -19.92 3.29 81.47
C LEU A 8 -20.40 4.10 80.25
N VAL A 9 -21.10 5.22 80.48
CA VAL A 9 -21.50 6.12 79.39
C VAL A 9 -20.27 6.77 78.73
N LEU A 10 -19.30 7.28 79.50
CA LEU A 10 -18.06 7.85 78.94
C LEU A 10 -17.23 6.83 78.15
N LEU A 11 -17.11 5.58 78.62
CA LEU A 11 -16.42 4.51 77.88
C LEU A 11 -17.17 4.10 76.61
N THR A 12 -18.50 4.07 76.64
CA THR A 12 -19.31 3.72 75.46
C THR A 12 -19.26 4.84 74.42
N THR A 13 -19.29 6.11 74.84
CA THR A 13 -19.15 7.26 73.92
C THR A 13 -17.73 7.36 73.35
N ALA A 14 -16.69 7.03 74.12
CA ALA A 14 -15.32 6.99 73.60
C ALA A 14 -15.08 5.84 72.61
N ILE A 15 -15.67 4.65 72.85
CA ILE A 15 -15.59 3.52 71.93
C ILE A 15 -16.37 3.78 70.64
N ILE A 16 -17.55 4.43 70.73
CA ILE A 16 -18.31 4.84 69.53
C ILE A 16 -17.55 5.93 68.76
N ALA A 17 -16.97 6.93 69.43
CA ALA A 17 -16.17 7.97 68.78
C ALA A 17 -14.91 7.41 68.11
N ILE A 18 -14.22 6.46 68.75
CA ILE A 18 -13.07 5.77 68.13
C ILE A 18 -13.56 4.90 66.96
N ALA A 19 -14.65 4.14 67.09
CA ALA A 19 -15.19 3.32 66.01
C ALA A 19 -15.72 4.13 64.80
N THR A 20 -16.17 5.38 65.00
CA THR A 20 -16.62 6.27 63.92
C THR A 20 -15.52 7.12 63.31
N ILE A 21 -14.46 7.46 64.07
CA ILE A 21 -13.35 8.30 63.59
C ILE A 21 -12.22 7.46 62.98
N THR A 22 -12.04 6.20 63.40
CA THR A 22 -10.96 5.33 62.87
C THR A 22 -11.12 5.03 61.36
N PRO A 23 -12.31 4.79 60.80
CA PRO A 23 -12.46 4.65 59.34
C PRO A 23 -12.13 5.94 58.57
N ILE A 24 -12.30 7.11 59.20
CA ILE A 24 -12.03 8.44 58.61
C ILE A 24 -10.54 8.78 58.66
N LEU A 25 -9.83 8.36 59.72
CA LEU A 25 -8.37 8.57 59.89
C LEU A 25 -7.50 7.60 59.06
N PHE A 26 -8.11 6.56 58.47
CA PHE A 26 -7.44 5.60 57.58
C PHE A 26 -8.03 5.57 56.16
N VAL A 27 -8.77 6.60 55.74
CA VAL A 27 -9.03 6.82 54.32
C VAL A 27 -7.70 7.29 53.71
N LYS A 28 -6.92 6.35 53.19
CA LYS A 28 -6.03 6.67 52.07
C LYS A 28 -6.95 7.28 51.02
N THR A 29 -6.72 8.54 50.63
CA THR A 29 -7.29 9.09 49.41
C THR A 29 -6.82 8.17 48.28
N VAL A 30 -7.70 7.25 47.87
CA VAL A 30 -7.49 6.45 46.67
C VAL A 30 -7.66 7.45 45.54
N ALA A 31 -6.64 7.64 44.71
CA ALA A 31 -6.80 8.35 43.46
C ALA A 31 -8.02 7.75 42.74
N ALA A 32 -8.92 8.60 42.22
CA ALA A 32 -10.03 8.09 41.43
C ALA A 32 -9.43 7.25 40.29
N ALA A 33 -9.92 6.03 40.11
CA ALA A 33 -9.54 5.25 38.93
C ALA A 33 -10.09 5.97 37.70
N ASP A 34 -9.33 5.93 36.61
CA ASP A 34 -9.79 6.48 35.33
C ASP A 34 -11.16 5.90 34.95
N PRO A 35 -12.05 6.72 34.38
CA PRO A 35 -13.30 6.26 33.79
C PRO A 35 -13.07 5.12 32.78
N THR A 36 -13.93 4.11 32.82
CA THR A 36 -13.77 2.91 31.97
C THR A 36 -14.03 3.20 30.50
N ASP A 37 -14.88 4.17 30.20
CA ASP A 37 -15.22 4.63 28.85
C ASP A 37 -14.10 5.41 28.16
N TRP A 38 -13.04 5.79 28.89
CA TRP A 38 -11.84 6.37 28.29
C TRP A 38 -10.99 5.36 27.51
N TYR A 39 -11.29 4.06 27.57
CA TYR A 39 -10.48 3.02 26.96
C TYR A 39 -11.33 2.03 26.17
N MET A 40 -10.82 1.62 25.02
CA MET A 40 -11.45 0.68 24.11
C MET A 40 -10.44 -0.35 23.61
N GLY A 41 -10.91 -1.48 23.10
CA GLY A 41 -10.05 -2.43 22.40
C GLY A 41 -10.78 -3.10 21.26
N ALA A 42 -10.02 -3.53 20.26
CA ALA A 42 -10.47 -4.25 19.08
C ALA A 42 -9.62 -5.52 18.91
N ASN A 43 -10.26 -6.64 18.56
CA ASN A 43 -9.58 -7.93 18.40
C ASN A 43 -9.38 -8.24 16.92
N GLY A 44 -8.17 -8.66 16.56
CA GLY A 44 -7.86 -9.30 15.30
C GLY A 44 -8.41 -10.72 15.23
N VAL A 45 -8.62 -11.18 14.00
CA VAL A 45 -9.27 -12.45 13.64
C VAL A 45 -8.53 -13.22 12.52
N LEU A 46 -7.35 -12.76 12.08
CA LEU A 46 -6.47 -13.41 11.10
C LEU A 46 -6.28 -14.92 11.35
N ALA A 47 -5.97 -15.32 12.59
CA ALA A 47 -5.71 -16.71 12.98
C ALA A 47 -6.89 -17.67 12.79
N THR A 48 -8.07 -17.13 12.47
CA THR A 48 -9.29 -17.90 12.22
C THR A 48 -9.86 -17.65 10.83
N ASP A 49 -9.15 -16.90 9.98
CA ASP A 49 -9.55 -16.66 8.59
C ASP A 49 -9.09 -17.83 7.69
N THR A 50 -9.41 -17.76 6.39
CA THR A 50 -9.16 -18.83 5.41
C THR A 50 -8.05 -18.48 4.40
N TYR A 51 -7.09 -17.65 4.80
CA TYR A 51 -6.00 -17.21 3.92
C TYR A 51 -4.93 -18.29 3.74
N ALA A 52 -5.19 -19.34 2.96
CA ALA A 52 -4.26 -20.45 2.82
C ALA A 52 -2.89 -20.08 2.22
N LEU A 53 -2.81 -19.03 1.39
CA LEU A 53 -1.62 -18.67 0.61
C LEU A 53 -0.79 -17.54 1.22
N TYR A 54 -1.21 -17.01 2.36
CA TYR A 54 -0.40 -16.06 3.11
C TYR A 54 0.85 -16.78 3.63
N PRO A 55 2.06 -16.33 3.26
CA PRO A 55 3.28 -17.12 3.49
C PRO A 55 3.75 -17.10 4.95
N TYR A 56 3.17 -16.22 5.78
CA TYR A 56 3.57 -16.04 7.16
C TYR A 56 2.54 -16.59 8.16
N GLU A 57 2.97 -16.71 9.42
CA GLU A 57 2.16 -17.27 10.50
C GLU A 57 0.86 -16.48 10.75
N GLN A 58 -0.30 -17.11 10.63
CA GLN A 58 -1.59 -16.44 10.83
C GLN A 58 -1.92 -16.30 12.32
N LYS A 59 -1.43 -15.23 12.93
CA LYS A 59 -1.64 -14.89 14.35
C LYS A 59 -2.34 -13.54 14.48
N ASN A 60 -3.19 -13.43 15.51
CA ASN A 60 -3.97 -12.21 15.75
C ASN A 60 -3.14 -11.15 16.48
N ILE A 61 -3.42 -9.88 16.15
CA ILE A 61 -3.15 -8.75 17.03
C ILE A 61 -4.41 -8.38 17.83
N LYS A 62 -4.25 -7.91 19.06
CA LYS A 62 -5.30 -7.19 19.80
C LYS A 62 -4.82 -5.77 20.04
N LEU A 63 -5.67 -4.83 19.66
CA LEU A 63 -5.46 -3.41 19.84
C LEU A 63 -6.18 -2.94 21.10
N GLY A 64 -5.50 -2.18 21.94
CA GLY A 64 -6.08 -1.39 23.02
C GLY A 64 -5.66 0.07 22.88
N PHE A 65 -6.59 0.99 23.12
CA PHE A 65 -6.31 2.42 23.00
C PHE A 65 -7.18 3.24 23.97
N SER A 66 -6.78 4.49 24.17
CA SER A 66 -7.48 5.47 25.00
C SER A 66 -8.12 6.58 24.17
N GLN A 67 -9.06 7.32 24.76
CA GLN A 67 -9.67 8.50 24.14
C GLN A 67 -8.65 9.61 23.85
N PHE A 68 -7.46 9.57 24.47
CA PHE A 68 -6.41 10.57 24.31
C PHE A 68 -5.45 10.23 23.15
N GLY A 69 -5.64 9.08 22.49
CA GLY A 69 -4.80 8.65 21.38
C GLY A 69 -3.62 7.75 21.75
N GLU A 70 -3.54 7.32 23.01
CA GLU A 70 -2.50 6.38 23.47
C GLU A 70 -2.94 4.96 23.04
N LEU A 71 -2.03 4.14 22.50
CA LEU A 71 -2.26 2.74 22.16
C LEU A 71 -2.18 1.85 23.41
N ILE A 72 -2.93 2.22 24.45
CA ILE A 72 -3.05 1.49 25.71
C ILE A 72 -4.51 1.49 26.16
N ASN A 73 -5.09 0.31 26.34
CA ASN A 73 -6.30 0.09 27.09
C ASN A 73 -5.97 -0.30 28.54
N SER A 74 -6.14 0.65 29.45
CA SER A 74 -5.83 0.45 30.87
C SER A 74 -6.83 -0.47 31.59
N ASN A 75 -8.04 -0.67 31.06
CA ASN A 75 -9.04 -1.58 31.66
C ASN A 75 -8.62 -3.04 31.51
N THR A 76 -8.09 -3.40 30.35
CA THR A 76 -7.70 -4.77 29.99
C THR A 76 -6.19 -5.00 30.01
N ASN A 77 -5.38 -3.94 30.14
CA ASN A 77 -3.93 -3.95 30.00
C ASN A 77 -3.50 -4.52 28.65
N VAL A 78 -4.05 -3.95 27.58
CA VAL A 78 -3.71 -4.33 26.19
C VAL A 78 -3.22 -3.07 25.50
N GLY A 79 -2.07 -3.14 24.85
CA GLY A 79 -1.59 -2.17 23.89
C GLY A 79 -1.71 -2.73 22.48
N LEU A 80 -0.66 -3.41 22.00
CA LEU A 80 -0.61 -4.06 20.69
C LEU A 80 -0.23 -5.54 20.85
N GLU A 81 -1.11 -6.31 21.50
CA GLU A 81 -0.80 -7.70 21.85
C GLU A 81 -0.80 -8.61 20.62
N TYR A 82 0.35 -9.23 20.33
CA TYR A 82 0.52 -10.24 19.31
C TYR A 82 0.41 -11.66 19.89
N ALA A 83 -0.45 -12.48 19.27
CA ALA A 83 -0.63 -13.90 19.54
C ALA A 83 -0.95 -14.28 21.01
N GLY A 84 -1.29 -13.31 21.87
CA GLY A 84 -1.38 -13.53 23.31
C GLY A 84 -0.03 -13.84 23.98
N ALA A 85 1.09 -13.51 23.32
CA ALA A 85 2.44 -13.89 23.71
C ALA A 85 3.37 -12.70 23.98
N ARG A 86 3.19 -11.60 23.26
CA ARG A 86 3.93 -10.35 23.41
C ARG A 86 2.99 -9.16 23.26
N ASP A 87 3.27 -8.10 23.99
CA ASP A 87 2.64 -6.80 23.83
C ASP A 87 3.75 -5.77 24.07
N PRO A 88 4.07 -4.91 23.09
CA PRO A 88 5.20 -4.00 23.19
C PRO A 88 4.90 -2.78 24.07
N PHE A 89 3.63 -2.47 24.34
CA PHE A 89 3.23 -1.25 25.06
C PHE A 89 2.58 -1.54 26.43
N ALA A 90 2.25 -2.79 26.70
CA ALA A 90 1.74 -3.26 27.97
C ALA A 90 2.20 -4.71 28.24
N PRO A 91 2.08 -5.23 29.48
CA PRO A 91 2.22 -6.66 29.73
C PRO A 91 1.12 -7.44 29.02
N VAL A 92 1.45 -8.63 28.53
CA VAL A 92 0.49 -9.59 27.92
C VAL A 92 -0.84 -9.64 28.70
N ALA A 93 -1.96 -9.60 27.98
CA ALA A 93 -3.31 -9.52 28.51
C ALA A 93 -3.59 -10.61 29.54
N GLY A 94 -4.24 -10.23 30.64
CA GLY A 94 -4.55 -11.15 31.74
C GLY A 94 -3.35 -11.57 32.60
N SER A 95 -2.12 -11.16 32.26
CA SER A 95 -0.99 -11.27 33.19
C SER A 95 -1.20 -10.33 34.39
N THR A 96 -0.74 -10.75 35.56
CA THR A 96 -0.67 -9.82 36.70
C THR A 96 0.39 -8.79 36.37
N ILE A 97 0.08 -7.49 36.47
CA ILE A 97 1.05 -6.40 36.28
C ILE A 97 2.33 -6.75 37.03
N VAL A 98 3.39 -7.01 36.28
CA VAL A 98 4.67 -7.46 36.83
C VAL A 98 5.42 -6.27 37.42
N SER A 99 6.23 -6.51 38.44
CA SER A 99 6.95 -5.43 39.13
C SER A 99 7.97 -4.70 38.25
N ALA A 100 8.40 -5.33 37.14
CA ALA A 100 9.33 -4.76 36.19
C ALA A 100 8.66 -3.81 35.18
N LEU A 101 7.38 -4.03 34.85
CA LEU A 101 6.59 -3.22 33.93
C LEU A 101 5.32 -2.66 34.62
N PRO A 102 5.46 -1.86 35.69
CA PRO A 102 4.31 -1.20 36.30
C PRO A 102 3.74 -0.13 35.35
N LYS A 103 2.42 0.10 35.36
CA LYS A 103 1.73 1.08 34.49
C LYS A 103 2.41 2.46 34.34
N LYS A 104 3.05 2.95 35.41
CA LYS A 104 3.78 4.22 35.40
C LYS A 104 4.99 4.26 34.47
N VAL A 105 5.40 3.16 33.84
CA VAL A 105 6.47 3.16 32.83
C VAL A 105 5.97 2.86 31.43
N TRP A 106 4.67 2.64 31.20
CA TRP A 106 4.17 2.44 29.84
C TRP A 106 4.11 3.80 29.13
N ILE A 107 5.18 4.17 28.43
CA ILE A 107 5.27 5.43 27.68
C ILE A 107 4.80 5.15 26.26
N ASN A 108 3.59 5.59 25.92
CA ASN A 108 3.06 5.49 24.56
C ASN A 108 2.12 6.68 24.32
N GLY A 109 2.20 7.28 23.13
CA GLY A 109 1.31 8.35 22.70
C GLY A 109 2.03 9.39 21.86
N TRP A 110 1.67 10.67 22.05
CA TRP A 110 2.13 11.77 21.21
C TRP A 110 2.45 13.04 22.01
N TYR A 111 3.18 13.96 21.37
CA TYR A 111 3.56 15.27 21.89
C TYR A 111 3.47 16.33 20.79
N ILE A 112 3.14 17.57 21.16
CA ILE A 112 3.10 18.72 20.27
C ILE A 112 3.72 19.95 20.95
N ASP A 113 4.56 20.69 20.23
CA ASP A 113 5.06 22.02 20.57
C ASP A 113 4.53 23.02 19.53
N ILE A 114 3.87 24.09 20.00
CA ILE A 114 3.24 25.09 19.15
C ILE A 114 3.83 26.46 19.49
N ARG A 115 4.45 27.10 18.51
CA ARG A 115 5.06 28.43 18.64
C ARG A 115 4.40 29.42 17.70
N TYR A 116 3.94 30.53 18.25
CA TYR A 116 3.26 31.55 17.47
C TYR A 116 3.44 32.94 18.10
N VAL A 117 2.95 33.97 17.41
CA VAL A 117 2.96 35.35 17.91
C VAL A 117 1.52 35.82 18.07
N HIS A 118 1.12 36.13 19.29
CA HIS A 118 -0.13 36.82 19.57
C HIS A 118 0.09 38.34 19.47
N GLN A 119 -0.88 39.07 18.92
CA GLN A 119 -0.80 40.53 18.72
C GLN A 119 -0.59 41.29 20.04
N ASP A 120 -1.37 40.95 21.07
CA ASP A 120 -1.27 41.55 22.41
C ASP A 120 -0.33 40.81 23.38
N TRP A 121 -0.30 39.47 23.38
CA TRP A 121 0.48 38.69 24.37
C TRP A 121 1.95 38.48 23.96
N GLY A 122 2.31 38.79 22.71
CA GLY A 122 3.65 38.61 22.18
C GLY A 122 3.93 37.17 21.75
N LYS A 123 5.21 36.75 21.81
CA LYS A 123 5.61 35.38 21.47
C LYS A 123 5.05 34.38 22.50
N ARG A 124 4.46 33.29 22.02
CA ARG A 124 3.85 32.23 22.84
C ARG A 124 4.44 30.87 22.47
N CYS A 125 4.48 29.97 23.45
CA CYS A 125 4.90 28.59 23.30
C CYS A 125 3.98 27.71 24.14
N VAL A 126 3.20 26.87 23.46
CA VAL A 126 2.25 25.95 24.09
C VAL A 126 2.68 24.55 23.73
N TRP A 127 2.86 23.69 24.72
CA TRP A 127 3.10 22.28 24.52
C TRP A 127 2.00 21.46 25.17
N ALA A 128 1.71 20.31 24.56
CA ALA A 128 0.83 19.30 25.11
C ALA A 128 1.35 17.92 24.73
N GLY A 129 1.09 16.93 25.56
CA GLY A 129 1.37 15.54 25.21
C GLY A 129 0.44 14.62 25.96
N ALA A 130 -0.12 13.66 25.24
CA ALA A 130 -0.86 12.55 25.80
C ALA A 130 0.05 11.33 25.76
N LEU A 131 0.88 11.19 26.79
CA LEU A 131 1.60 9.96 27.08
C LEU A 131 0.84 9.23 28.17
N PHE A 132 0.72 7.91 28.11
CA PHE A 132 -0.01 7.18 29.15
C PHE A 132 0.59 7.33 30.56
N ALA A 133 1.91 7.48 30.64
CA ALA A 133 2.64 7.64 31.89
C ALA A 133 3.84 8.59 31.76
N ASP A 134 4.41 8.99 32.91
CA ASP A 134 5.57 9.90 32.99
C ASP A 134 6.76 9.33 33.82
N LYS A 135 6.86 8.00 33.92
CA LYS A 135 7.84 7.27 34.76
C LYS A 135 7.56 7.38 36.27
N THR A 136 6.70 8.31 36.70
CA THR A 136 6.36 8.52 38.11
C THR A 136 4.95 8.05 38.43
N ASP A 137 3.97 8.39 37.59
CA ASP A 137 2.56 8.01 37.71
C ASP A 137 1.94 7.80 36.31
N TYR A 138 0.66 7.42 36.25
CA TYR A 138 -0.03 7.09 34.99
C TYR A 138 -1.51 7.51 34.99
N GLY A 139 -2.12 7.55 33.80
CA GLY A 139 -3.55 7.83 33.62
C GLY A 139 -3.93 9.26 33.99
N LYS A 140 -5.14 9.43 34.56
CA LYS A 140 -5.78 10.71 34.96
C LYS A 140 -6.24 11.57 33.80
N ASN A 141 -7.02 12.60 34.08
CA ASN A 141 -7.31 13.59 33.04
C ASN A 141 -6.07 14.45 32.74
N TRP A 142 -6.19 15.38 31.78
CA TRP A 142 -5.16 16.37 31.47
C TRP A 142 -4.65 17.11 32.70
N ILE A 143 -3.33 17.28 32.78
CA ILE A 143 -2.63 17.96 33.87
C ILE A 143 -2.01 19.25 33.33
N ARG A 144 -2.39 20.40 33.90
CA ARG A 144 -1.76 21.68 33.58
C ARG A 144 -0.54 21.91 34.46
N VAL A 145 0.61 22.16 33.85
CA VAL A 145 1.84 22.66 34.49
C VAL A 145 1.82 24.18 34.42
N ASP A 146 2.25 24.84 35.50
CA ASP A 146 2.08 26.28 35.68
C ASP A 146 3.04 26.80 36.76
N ASN A 147 3.71 27.92 36.52
CA ASN A 147 4.63 28.54 37.47
C ASN A 147 4.00 28.99 38.81
N ASP A 148 2.68 29.17 38.88
CA ASP A 148 1.97 29.51 40.12
C ASP A 148 1.74 28.30 41.04
N TYR A 149 2.03 27.09 40.58
CA TYR A 149 1.77 25.85 41.31
C TYR A 149 2.94 25.51 42.26
N THR A 150 3.03 26.27 43.36
CA THR A 150 4.14 26.16 44.35
C THR A 150 4.35 24.77 44.98
N TYR A 151 5.57 24.20 44.85
CA TYR A 151 6.04 23.02 45.60
C TYR A 151 7.59 22.98 45.76
N PRO A 152 8.14 22.74 46.97
CA PRO A 152 9.60 22.67 47.20
C PRO A 152 10.22 21.31 46.82
N PRO A 153 11.51 21.23 46.40
CA PRO A 153 12.55 22.28 46.46
C PRO A 153 12.89 22.99 45.13
N TYR A 154 12.32 22.57 43.99
CA TYR A 154 12.52 23.18 42.67
C TYR A 154 11.14 23.50 42.08
N GLN A 155 10.95 24.74 41.63
CA GLN A 155 9.70 25.25 41.09
C GLN A 155 10.02 26.19 39.92
N PRO A 156 9.32 26.10 38.78
CA PRO A 156 9.42 27.12 37.74
C PRO A 156 8.97 28.46 38.32
N GLN A 157 9.75 29.52 38.08
CA GLN A 157 9.41 30.89 38.48
C GLN A 157 8.80 31.70 37.34
N TYR A 158 8.91 31.18 36.11
CA TYR A 158 8.50 31.82 34.87
C TYR A 158 7.98 30.75 33.91
N GLU A 159 7.05 31.10 33.03
CA GLU A 159 6.47 30.21 32.01
C GLU A 159 7.54 29.43 31.21
N TYR A 160 8.63 30.10 30.77
CA TYR A 160 9.69 29.45 29.99
C TYR A 160 10.49 28.37 30.75
N GLN A 161 10.33 28.26 32.07
CA GLN A 161 10.96 27.23 32.90
C GLN A 161 10.07 26.01 33.10
N GLU A 162 8.82 26.07 32.64
CA GLU A 162 7.89 24.95 32.72
C GLU A 162 8.32 23.84 31.79
N THR A 163 8.27 22.63 32.30
CA THR A 163 8.74 21.45 31.59
C THR A 163 7.74 20.31 31.74
N PHE A 164 7.71 19.40 30.78
CA PHE A 164 6.78 18.27 30.78
C PHE A 164 7.02 17.30 31.95
N ASP A 165 8.22 17.28 32.56
CA ASP A 165 8.53 16.49 33.75
C ASP A 165 8.06 17.14 35.07
N ASP A 166 7.62 18.41 35.04
CA ASP A 166 7.07 19.07 36.22
C ASP A 166 5.73 18.46 36.67
N LYS A 167 5.38 18.74 37.93
CA LYS A 167 4.07 18.43 38.48
C LYS A 167 3.07 19.51 38.11
N GLY A 168 1.84 19.10 37.86
CA GLY A 168 0.75 20.02 37.57
C GLY A 168 -0.50 19.73 38.39
N LYS A 169 -1.57 20.46 38.08
CA LYS A 169 -2.92 20.18 38.59
C LYS A 169 -3.75 19.53 37.50
N GLU A 170 -4.45 18.46 37.85
CA GLU A 170 -5.42 17.83 36.95
C GLU A 170 -6.54 18.82 36.58
N LEU A 171 -7.09 18.69 35.38
CA LEU A 171 -8.13 19.55 34.82
C LEU A 171 -9.50 18.86 34.87
N ASN A 172 -10.53 19.65 35.18
CA ASN A 172 -11.93 19.32 34.97
C ASN A 172 -12.53 20.33 33.99
N GLY A 173 -12.55 19.96 32.71
CA GLY A 173 -12.73 20.93 31.62
C GLY A 173 -11.57 21.94 31.63
N PHE A 174 -11.88 23.23 31.74
CA PHE A 174 -10.88 24.30 31.80
C PHE A 174 -10.35 24.60 33.21
N THR A 175 -10.88 23.94 34.25
CA THR A 175 -10.61 24.33 35.65
C THR A 175 -9.62 23.36 36.30
N PRO A 176 -8.47 23.84 36.81
CA PRO A 176 -7.57 23.04 37.63
C PRO A 176 -8.21 22.63 38.95
N ILE A 177 -8.08 21.36 39.33
CA ILE A 177 -8.54 20.84 40.63
C ILE A 177 -7.41 20.85 41.67
N GLU A 178 -7.76 20.61 42.95
CA GLU A 178 -6.83 20.76 44.06
C GLU A 178 -5.83 19.60 44.15
N GLY A 179 -4.54 19.94 44.29
CA GLY A 179 -3.45 19.01 44.55
C GLY A 179 -2.53 18.81 43.33
N LEU A 180 -1.23 18.74 43.59
CA LEU A 180 -0.25 18.48 42.53
C LEU A 180 -0.10 16.99 42.27
N VAL A 181 -0.10 16.64 40.99
CA VAL A 181 -0.07 15.28 40.49
C VAL A 181 1.00 15.12 39.41
N ASN A 182 1.47 13.88 39.27
CA ASN A 182 2.22 13.41 38.10
C ASN A 182 1.25 12.64 37.18
N GLY A 183 1.67 12.35 35.95
CA GLY A 183 0.91 11.64 34.92
C GLY A 183 1.43 12.02 33.54
N GLY A 184 1.20 11.20 32.52
CA GLY A 184 1.76 11.45 31.20
C GLY A 184 0.91 12.35 30.29
N ARG A 185 -0.30 12.74 30.71
CA ARG A 185 -1.19 13.65 29.96
C ARG A 185 -1.00 15.08 30.46
N LYS A 186 -0.11 15.86 29.85
CA LYS A 186 0.33 17.16 30.37
C LYS A 186 0.33 18.25 29.31
N THR A 187 0.16 19.48 29.77
CA THR A 187 0.26 20.70 28.97
C THR A 187 0.67 21.89 29.85
N ASN A 188 1.31 22.92 29.30
CA ASN A 188 1.41 24.24 29.95
C ASN A 188 0.24 25.17 29.62
N GLY A 189 -0.60 24.81 28.65
CA GLY A 189 -1.85 25.49 28.31
C GLY A 189 -3.05 24.77 28.93
N THR A 190 -4.10 24.59 28.12
CA THR A 190 -5.24 23.74 28.46
C THR A 190 -5.48 22.74 27.32
N ALA A 191 -5.84 21.51 27.66
CA ALA A 191 -6.22 20.49 26.69
C ALA A 191 -7.50 19.78 27.14
N ILE A 192 -8.39 19.50 26.19
CA ILE A 192 -9.65 18.78 26.39
C ILE A 192 -9.77 17.72 25.32
N THR A 193 -10.17 16.52 25.72
CA THR A 193 -10.32 15.39 24.82
C THR A 193 -11.76 14.90 24.81
N ASP A 194 -12.30 14.71 23.62
CA ASP A 194 -13.63 14.17 23.41
C ASP A 194 -13.67 12.64 23.68
N PRO A 195 -14.84 12.08 24.00
CA PRO A 195 -15.00 10.63 24.09
C PRO A 195 -14.66 9.94 22.76
N ILE A 196 -14.18 8.69 22.83
CA ILE A 196 -13.95 7.85 21.64
C ILE A 196 -15.22 7.77 20.81
N GLN A 197 -15.09 8.02 19.52
CA GLN A 197 -16.15 7.82 18.55
C GLN A 197 -15.79 6.63 17.64
N VAL A 198 -16.55 5.54 17.75
CA VAL A 198 -16.44 4.44 16.78
C VAL A 198 -17.20 4.85 15.54
N LEU A 199 -16.52 4.88 14.40
CA LEU A 199 -17.11 5.25 13.12
C LEU A 199 -17.57 4.01 12.34
N TYR A 200 -16.84 2.90 12.46
CA TYR A 200 -17.15 1.64 11.81
C TYR A 200 -16.54 0.45 12.56
N ASP A 201 -17.30 -0.62 12.75
CA ASP A 201 -16.85 -1.89 13.37
C ASP A 201 -17.36 -3.08 12.55
N GLY A 202 -16.77 -3.26 11.37
CA GLY A 202 -17.11 -4.31 10.43
C GLY A 202 -16.44 -5.66 10.73
N PRO A 203 -16.72 -6.70 9.92
CA PRO A 203 -16.13 -8.03 10.08
C PRO A 203 -14.60 -8.04 10.09
N ARG A 204 -13.96 -7.22 9.25
CA ARG A 204 -12.51 -7.13 9.08
C ARG A 204 -11.95 -5.72 9.26
N LEU A 205 -12.75 -4.67 9.22
CA LEU A 205 -12.28 -3.30 9.44
C LEU A 205 -12.86 -2.70 10.72
N PHE A 206 -12.01 -2.08 11.54
CA PHE A 206 -12.41 -1.23 12.65
C PHE A 206 -11.87 0.19 12.44
N VAL A 207 -12.73 1.20 12.61
CA VAL A 207 -12.39 2.63 12.49
C VAL A 207 -12.95 3.38 13.69
N ALA A 208 -12.08 4.13 14.38
CA ALA A 208 -12.46 5.01 15.48
C ALA A 208 -11.65 6.30 15.48
N THR A 209 -12.17 7.35 16.10
CA THR A 209 -11.49 8.65 16.23
C THR A 209 -11.32 9.07 17.68
N SER A 210 -10.23 9.81 17.91
CA SER A 210 -9.89 10.52 19.14
C SER A 210 -9.58 11.96 18.79
N VAL A 211 -10.27 12.92 19.42
CA VAL A 211 -10.08 14.36 19.17
C VAL A 211 -9.63 15.05 20.44
N THR A 212 -8.51 15.76 20.36
CA THR A 212 -7.99 16.61 21.44
C THR A 212 -7.90 18.06 20.97
N HIS A 213 -8.55 18.94 21.73
CA HIS A 213 -8.56 20.39 21.53
C HIS A 213 -7.48 21.03 22.41
N ILE A 214 -6.58 21.82 21.79
CA ILE A 214 -5.43 22.43 22.47
C ILE A 214 -5.58 23.94 22.53
N TYR A 215 -5.42 24.50 23.72
CA TYR A 215 -5.59 25.90 24.02
C TYR A 215 -4.33 26.52 24.64
N ASP A 216 -3.97 27.74 24.23
CA ASP A 216 -3.07 28.59 25.03
C ASP A 216 -3.81 29.11 26.26
N TRP A 217 -3.12 29.17 27.39
CA TRP A 217 -3.62 29.71 28.65
C TRP A 217 -2.95 31.05 28.95
N ASN A 218 -3.75 32.10 29.12
CA ASN A 218 -3.25 33.40 29.58
C ASN A 218 -3.67 33.63 31.04
N GLU A 219 -2.70 33.56 31.96
CA GLU A 219 -2.93 33.73 33.39
C GLU A 219 -3.44 35.13 33.78
N ASP A 220 -2.91 36.18 33.15
CA ASP A 220 -3.21 37.58 33.47
C ASP A 220 -4.65 37.95 33.10
N LEU A 221 -5.17 37.32 32.04
CA LEU A 221 -6.50 37.57 31.51
C LEU A 221 -7.53 36.52 31.94
N ASP A 222 -7.11 35.39 32.50
CA ASP A 222 -7.98 34.25 32.84
C ASP A 222 -8.70 33.71 31.58
N GLU A 223 -7.99 33.66 30.45
CA GLU A 223 -8.53 33.34 29.11
C GLU A 223 -7.84 32.13 28.47
N ASN A 224 -8.61 31.35 27.70
CA ASN A 224 -8.09 30.24 26.89
C ASN A 224 -8.30 30.55 25.41
N LEU A 225 -7.25 30.39 24.59
CA LEU A 225 -7.28 30.57 23.15
C LEU A 225 -7.12 29.22 22.44
N HIS A 226 -8.15 28.77 21.72
CA HIS A 226 -8.13 27.48 21.01
C HIS A 226 -7.21 27.58 19.80
N LEU A 227 -6.11 26.81 19.75
CA LEU A 227 -5.12 26.91 18.67
C LEU A 227 -5.33 25.86 17.59
N VAL A 228 -5.38 24.59 18.01
CA VAL A 228 -5.44 23.44 17.11
C VAL A 228 -6.32 22.32 17.66
N ASP A 229 -6.82 21.49 16.75
CA ASP A 229 -7.36 20.17 17.06
C ASP A 229 -6.39 19.09 16.56
N VAL A 230 -6.07 18.14 17.42
CA VAL A 230 -5.37 16.91 17.07
C VAL A 230 -6.41 15.81 16.92
N VAL A 231 -6.62 15.36 15.69
CA VAL A 231 -7.58 14.31 15.33
C VAL A 231 -6.81 13.07 14.93
N LEU A 232 -6.99 11.99 15.69
CA LEU A 232 -6.38 10.71 15.41
C LEU A 232 -7.45 9.73 14.93
N THR A 233 -7.34 9.29 13.69
CA THR A 233 -8.21 8.26 13.10
C THR A 233 -7.47 6.93 13.11
N ILE A 234 -7.95 6.00 13.94
CA ILE A 234 -7.40 4.66 14.10
C ILE A 234 -8.13 3.73 13.13
N MET A 235 -7.39 3.10 12.22
CA MET A 235 -7.88 2.10 11.29
C MET A 235 -7.17 0.77 11.56
N PHE A 236 -7.92 -0.25 11.94
CA PHE A 236 -7.41 -1.58 12.20
C PHE A 236 -8.08 -2.59 11.29
N ASN A 237 -7.32 -3.12 10.34
CA ASN A 237 -7.73 -4.30 9.61
C ASN A 237 -7.48 -5.55 10.47
N LYS A 238 -8.56 -6.12 10.99
CA LYS A 238 -8.58 -7.23 11.95
C LYS A 238 -7.98 -8.52 11.36
N VAL A 239 -7.84 -8.64 10.05
CA VAL A 239 -7.17 -9.79 9.42
C VAL A 239 -5.74 -9.50 9.03
N LYS A 240 -5.16 -8.41 9.52
CA LYS A 240 -3.74 -8.07 9.32
C LYS A 240 -2.99 -8.00 10.64
N LYS A 241 -1.68 -7.73 10.55
CA LYS A 241 -0.77 -7.55 11.68
C LYS A 241 -0.36 -6.09 11.87
N GLU A 242 -1.21 -5.16 11.43
CA GLU A 242 -0.92 -3.73 11.44
C GLU A 242 -2.12 -2.87 11.83
N VAL A 243 -1.83 -1.69 12.37
CA VAL A 243 -2.80 -0.64 12.71
C VAL A 243 -2.30 0.67 12.12
N ILE A 244 -3.14 1.34 11.33
CA ILE A 244 -2.86 2.66 10.76
C ILE A 244 -3.48 3.72 11.68
N VAL A 245 -2.73 4.78 11.98
CA VAL A 245 -3.25 5.95 12.67
C VAL A 245 -2.97 7.18 11.83
N LEU A 246 -4.02 7.76 11.24
CA LEU A 246 -3.95 9.06 10.57
C LEU A 246 -3.98 10.14 11.65
N LYS A 247 -3.05 11.09 11.59
CA LYS A 247 -2.84 12.13 12.60
C LYS A 247 -2.98 13.50 11.96
N ASP A 248 -4.20 14.02 12.00
CA ASP A 248 -4.52 15.33 11.46
C ASP A 248 -4.35 16.40 12.54
N VAL A 249 -3.50 17.39 12.30
CA VAL A 249 -3.38 18.59 13.14
C VAL A 249 -4.04 19.76 12.40
N LYS A 250 -5.16 20.24 12.93
CA LYS A 250 -6.04 21.22 12.28
C LYS A 250 -5.97 22.57 12.98
N PHE A 251 -5.70 23.62 12.21
CA PHE A 251 -5.72 25.01 12.66
C PHE A 251 -7.15 25.45 13.02
N ILE A 252 -7.30 26.17 14.13
CA ILE A 252 -8.57 26.78 14.51
C ILE A 252 -8.59 28.24 14.09
N GLU A 253 -9.61 28.62 13.30
CA GLU A 253 -9.74 30.00 12.82
C GLU A 253 -9.92 30.99 13.98
N GLN A 254 -9.09 32.04 13.97
CA GLN A 254 -9.11 33.09 14.98
C GLN A 254 -9.83 34.34 14.49
N ALA A 255 -10.36 35.12 15.43
CA ALA A 255 -10.83 36.46 15.13
C ALA A 255 -9.68 37.36 14.63
N LYS A 256 -10.04 38.41 13.86
CA LYS A 256 -9.06 39.38 13.36
C LYS A 256 -8.27 40.01 14.52
N PHE A 257 -6.96 40.19 14.29
CA PHE A 257 -6.00 40.80 15.23
C PHE A 257 -5.75 39.99 16.51
N ILE A 258 -5.91 38.67 16.45
CA ILE A 258 -5.47 37.77 17.53
C ILE A 258 -4.06 37.25 17.23
N LEU A 259 -3.87 36.59 16.10
CA LEU A 259 -2.57 36.14 15.63
C LEU A 259 -1.85 37.26 14.87
N ALA A 260 -0.52 37.23 14.94
CA ALA A 260 0.40 38.04 14.16
C ALA A 260 1.23 37.14 13.25
N ASP A 261 1.84 37.75 12.23
CA ASP A 261 2.69 37.01 11.29
C ASP A 261 3.86 36.33 12.02
N LEU A 262 4.08 35.06 11.67
CA LEU A 262 5.23 34.27 12.13
C LEU A 262 6.43 34.59 11.24
N THR A 263 7.59 34.84 11.84
CA THR A 263 8.85 34.99 11.09
C THR A 263 9.80 33.85 11.44
N ILE A 264 10.23 33.12 10.43
CA ILE A 264 11.25 32.06 10.51
C ILE A 264 12.42 32.39 9.58
N ASN A 265 13.55 31.72 9.74
CA ASN A 265 14.69 31.87 8.83
C ASN A 265 14.97 30.57 8.08
N VAL A 266 15.11 30.64 6.76
CA VAL A 266 15.45 29.50 5.90
C VAL A 266 16.66 29.88 5.05
N GLY A 267 17.75 29.12 5.14
CA GLY A 267 18.98 29.44 4.41
C GLY A 267 19.62 30.79 4.76
N GLY A 268 19.22 31.41 5.88
CA GLY A 268 19.66 32.76 6.29
C GLY A 268 18.75 33.91 5.83
N ASP A 269 17.67 33.60 5.10
CA ASP A 269 16.66 34.57 4.67
C ASP A 269 15.43 34.52 5.59
N GLU A 270 14.89 35.68 5.94
CA GLU A 270 13.65 35.80 6.72
C GLU A 270 12.43 35.50 5.85
N VAL A 271 11.59 34.56 6.31
CA VAL A 271 10.31 34.18 5.71
C VAL A 271 9.20 34.58 6.66
N ILE A 272 8.23 35.35 6.16
CA ILE A 272 7.08 35.87 6.93
C ILE A 272 5.83 35.10 6.51
N ILE A 273 5.17 34.48 7.47
CA ILE A 273 4.00 33.62 7.27
C ILE A 273 2.80 34.24 7.99
N PRO A 274 1.72 34.60 7.28
CA PRO A 274 0.54 35.21 7.88
C PRO A 274 -0.13 34.28 8.89
N ASP A 275 -0.44 34.82 10.08
CA ASP A 275 -1.17 34.11 11.15
C ASP A 275 -0.61 32.69 11.44
N GLY A 276 0.72 32.56 11.38
CA GLY A 276 1.40 31.25 11.39
C GLY A 276 1.59 30.64 12.79
N LEU A 277 1.43 29.33 12.90
CA LEU A 277 1.92 28.52 14.02
C LEU A 277 2.98 27.54 13.52
N LEU A 278 4.19 27.63 14.08
CA LEU A 278 5.20 26.60 13.93
C LEU A 278 4.84 25.45 14.87
N VAL A 279 4.68 24.26 14.31
CA VAL A 279 4.29 23.05 15.03
C VAL A 279 5.37 21.99 14.88
N GLN A 280 5.81 21.43 16.00
CA GLN A 280 6.62 20.21 16.06
C GLN A 280 5.77 19.12 16.72
N PHE A 281 5.36 18.11 15.96
CA PHE A 281 4.43 17.07 16.39
C PHE A 281 5.08 15.70 16.29
N SER A 282 5.07 14.92 17.37
CA SER A 282 5.77 13.63 17.43
C SER A 282 4.98 12.51 18.07
N ASN A 283 5.26 11.29 17.62
CA ASN A 283 5.01 10.06 18.36
C ASN A 283 6.11 9.81 19.38
N ARG A 284 5.77 9.21 20.53
CA ARG A 284 6.72 8.93 21.62
C ARG A 284 6.39 7.64 22.35
N GLU A 285 7.17 6.61 22.10
CA GLU A 285 6.73 5.23 22.38
C GLU A 285 7.89 4.36 22.85
N GLU A 286 7.73 3.78 24.04
CA GLU A 286 8.62 2.77 24.61
C GLU A 286 8.19 1.38 24.11
N TRP A 287 9.14 0.60 23.61
CA TRP A 287 8.94 -0.73 23.04
C TRP A 287 9.49 -1.83 23.95
N ASP A 288 8.63 -2.49 24.72
CA ASP A 288 8.97 -3.57 25.65
C ASP A 288 8.91 -4.98 25.02
N LEU A 289 9.31 -5.12 23.76
CA LEU A 289 9.11 -6.36 22.99
C LEU A 289 9.95 -7.55 23.51
N GLY A 290 11.11 -7.28 24.10
CA GLY A 290 12.00 -8.30 24.67
C GLY A 290 11.39 -9.12 25.80
N THR A 291 11.90 -10.33 26.01
CA THR A 291 11.48 -11.20 27.11
C THR A 291 12.45 -11.20 28.29
N THR A 292 12.06 -11.87 29.38
CA THR A 292 12.88 -12.02 30.59
C THR A 292 13.71 -13.30 30.55
N GLY A 293 14.89 -13.27 31.17
CA GLY A 293 15.67 -14.49 31.44
C GLY A 293 16.47 -15.02 30.24
N VAL A 294 16.62 -14.23 29.18
CA VAL A 294 17.51 -14.54 28.06
C VAL A 294 18.96 -14.33 28.52
N SER A 295 19.81 -15.33 28.30
CA SER A 295 21.19 -15.31 28.81
C SER A 295 22.03 -14.29 28.06
N GLY A 296 22.62 -13.33 28.78
CA GLY A 296 23.53 -12.33 28.20
C GLY A 296 22.86 -11.03 27.78
N THR A 297 21.53 -10.93 27.93
CA THR A 297 20.75 -9.72 27.62
C THR A 297 20.12 -9.15 28.88
N VAL A 298 19.54 -7.96 28.78
CA VAL A 298 18.76 -7.36 29.86
C VAL A 298 17.29 -7.75 29.66
N ASP A 299 16.55 -8.00 30.75
CA ASP A 299 15.11 -8.26 30.64
C ASP A 299 14.41 -7.09 29.93
N TYR A 300 13.53 -7.41 28.97
CA TYR A 300 12.78 -6.47 28.12
C TYR A 300 13.66 -5.64 27.18
N SER A 301 14.84 -6.17 26.80
CA SER A 301 15.69 -5.53 25.80
C SER A 301 15.34 -5.94 24.38
N SER A 302 15.65 -5.08 23.43
CA SER A 302 15.52 -5.34 21.99
C SER A 302 16.76 -4.85 21.25
N TYR A 303 17.01 -5.44 20.08
CA TYR A 303 17.84 -4.83 19.04
C TYR A 303 16.95 -3.90 18.24
N ALA A 304 17.44 -2.75 17.82
CA ALA A 304 16.57 -1.78 17.17
C ALA A 304 17.32 -0.85 16.22
N HIS A 305 16.83 -0.77 15.00
CA HIS A 305 17.34 0.11 13.96
C HIS A 305 16.23 1.01 13.39
N PHE A 306 16.55 2.27 13.08
CA PHE A 306 15.64 3.24 12.51
C PHE A 306 16.09 3.61 11.09
N TYR A 307 15.36 3.09 10.09
CA TYR A 307 15.58 3.36 8.68
C TYR A 307 14.95 4.69 8.30
N THR A 308 15.78 5.73 8.14
CA THR A 308 15.32 7.11 7.92
C THR A 308 15.79 7.70 6.59
N ALA A 309 14.92 8.42 5.89
CA ALA A 309 15.23 9.14 4.66
C ALA A 309 16.18 10.30 4.93
N GLY A 310 16.07 10.93 6.10
CA GLY A 310 16.94 11.99 6.55
C GLY A 310 18.34 11.54 6.97
N THR A 311 19.24 12.50 7.14
CA THR A 311 20.57 12.28 7.74
C THR A 311 20.93 13.42 8.69
N ALA A 312 21.60 13.09 9.79
CA ALA A 312 21.84 14.02 10.88
C ALA A 312 23.24 13.86 11.52
N GLY A 313 24.09 14.86 11.24
CA GLY A 313 25.38 15.03 11.88
C GLY A 313 26.33 13.86 11.60
N SER A 314 26.83 13.23 12.66
CA SER A 314 27.74 12.09 12.59
C SER A 314 27.15 10.82 13.20
N ILE A 315 25.85 10.83 13.52
CA ILE A 315 25.15 9.72 14.17
C ILE A 315 24.43 8.94 13.08
N ASP A 316 23.54 9.64 12.37
CA ASP A 316 22.90 9.12 11.18
C ASP A 316 23.56 9.76 9.95
N THR A 317 24.16 8.91 9.11
CA THR A 317 24.97 9.34 7.97
C THR A 317 24.55 8.70 6.65
N VAL A 318 23.52 7.85 6.67
CA VAL A 318 23.06 7.09 5.51
C VAL A 318 21.56 7.32 5.40
N SER A 319 21.10 7.64 4.19
CA SER A 319 19.66 7.72 3.92
C SER A 319 19.16 6.30 3.64
N GLU A 320 18.28 5.81 4.50
CA GLU A 320 17.77 4.43 4.52
C GLU A 320 16.23 4.38 4.45
N GLY A 321 15.56 5.53 4.24
CA GLY A 321 14.12 5.60 4.07
C GLY A 321 13.62 4.76 2.88
N GLN A 322 12.42 4.22 3.01
CA GLN A 322 11.82 3.31 2.04
C GLN A 322 10.97 4.07 1.02
N SER A 323 10.86 3.58 -0.21
CA SER A 323 10.07 4.22 -1.27
C SER A 323 8.57 4.00 -1.07
N THR A 324 7.77 4.99 -1.47
CA THR A 324 6.31 4.89 -1.49
C THR A 324 5.70 5.62 -2.68
N ALA A 325 4.52 5.15 -3.12
CA ALA A 325 3.65 5.86 -4.05
C ALA A 325 3.15 7.23 -3.53
N TYR A 326 3.24 7.50 -2.23
CA TYR A 326 2.75 8.74 -1.61
C TYR A 326 3.80 9.86 -1.65
N ASP A 327 3.86 10.57 -2.78
CA ASP A 327 4.70 11.75 -3.02
C ASP A 327 4.03 13.10 -2.67
N ASP A 328 4.58 14.21 -3.16
CA ASP A 328 4.09 15.57 -2.95
C ASP A 328 2.68 15.85 -3.50
N ALA A 329 2.13 15.00 -4.37
CA ALA A 329 0.74 15.10 -4.83
C ALA A 329 -0.27 14.62 -3.78
N TRP A 330 0.17 13.88 -2.77
CA TRP A 330 -0.69 13.25 -1.76
C TRP A 330 -0.80 14.04 -0.45
N THR A 331 -0.21 15.24 -0.36
CA THR A 331 -0.29 16.08 0.84
C THR A 331 -0.66 17.52 0.54
N GLY A 332 -1.46 18.12 1.44
CA GLY A 332 -1.74 19.55 1.41
C GLY A 332 -0.62 20.38 2.02
N LEU A 333 0.24 19.76 2.83
CA LEU A 333 1.29 20.44 3.58
C LEU A 333 2.48 19.49 3.83
N PRO A 334 3.60 19.64 3.10
CA PRO A 334 4.83 18.92 3.42
C PRO A 334 5.47 19.44 4.71
N THR A 335 6.42 18.68 5.24
CA THR A 335 7.27 19.14 6.34
C THR A 335 8.15 20.32 5.93
N LEU A 336 8.67 21.03 6.93
CA LEU A 336 9.52 22.19 6.74
C LEU A 336 10.81 21.85 6.00
N PRO A 337 11.35 22.77 5.17
CA PRO A 337 12.67 22.59 4.58
C PRO A 337 13.74 22.39 5.64
N ARG A 338 14.74 21.56 5.38
CA ARG A 338 15.85 21.31 6.30
C ARG A 338 16.47 22.61 6.82
N GLY A 339 16.73 22.65 8.12
CA GLY A 339 17.54 23.70 8.73
C GLY A 339 16.79 25.02 8.96
N VAL A 340 15.47 24.98 9.12
CA VAL A 340 14.68 26.15 9.50
C VAL A 340 15.07 26.62 10.90
N VAL A 341 15.24 27.93 11.06
CA VAL A 341 15.63 28.54 12.33
C VAL A 341 14.50 29.42 12.86
N TYR A 342 14.06 29.12 14.09
CA TYR A 342 13.15 29.95 14.86
C TYR A 342 13.77 30.34 16.20
N ASP A 343 13.79 31.64 16.49
CA ASP A 343 14.36 32.21 17.72
C ASP A 343 15.81 31.75 18.04
N GLY A 344 16.60 31.53 16.99
CA GLY A 344 18.01 31.11 17.10
C GLY A 344 18.23 29.62 17.27
N VAL A 345 17.17 28.79 17.24
CA VAL A 345 17.24 27.33 17.26
C VAL A 345 16.92 26.80 15.87
N THR A 346 17.76 25.90 15.35
CA THR A 346 17.42 25.12 14.16
C THR A 346 16.49 24.00 14.56
N VAL A 347 15.25 24.02 14.06
CA VAL A 347 14.19 23.13 14.55
C VAL A 347 14.29 21.73 13.96
N ASN A 348 14.59 21.61 12.67
CA ASN A 348 14.58 20.33 11.97
C ASN A 348 15.90 19.93 11.31
N ALA A 349 16.24 18.64 11.39
CA ALA A 349 17.38 18.04 10.71
C ALA A 349 17.09 17.64 9.25
N HIS A 350 15.84 17.35 8.89
CA HIS A 350 15.44 16.89 7.55
C HIS A 350 14.16 17.57 7.04
N GLY A 351 13.90 17.43 5.74
CA GLY A 351 12.75 17.99 5.03
C GLY A 351 13.15 18.91 3.86
N SER A 352 12.21 19.32 3.00
CA SER A 352 10.77 19.03 3.05
C SER A 352 10.42 17.63 2.55
N GLU A 353 9.43 17.00 3.19
CA GLU A 353 8.90 15.68 2.82
C GLU A 353 7.36 15.69 2.85
N PRO A 354 6.67 14.97 1.96
CA PRO A 354 7.25 14.19 0.85
C PRO A 354 7.73 15.12 -0.27
N GLY A 355 8.78 14.69 -1.00
CA GLY A 355 9.20 15.31 -2.25
C GLY A 355 8.49 14.71 -3.47
N SER A 356 9.00 15.00 -4.68
CA SER A 356 8.52 14.42 -5.95
C SER A 356 8.77 12.91 -6.09
N SER A 357 9.43 12.31 -5.11
CA SER A 357 9.58 10.87 -4.96
C SER A 357 9.27 10.59 -3.50
N GLY A 358 8.16 9.89 -3.25
CA GLY A 358 7.66 9.62 -1.91
C GLY A 358 8.61 8.70 -1.13
N THR A 359 8.84 9.03 0.14
CA THR A 359 9.54 8.14 1.08
C THR A 359 8.77 8.03 2.39
N TYR A 360 9.02 6.94 3.13
CA TYR A 360 8.59 6.75 4.50
C TYR A 360 9.75 6.23 5.36
N ASP A 361 9.70 6.52 6.66
CA ASP A 361 10.68 6.04 7.63
C ASP A 361 10.12 4.86 8.42
N VAL A 362 10.98 3.95 8.91
CA VAL A 362 10.52 2.82 9.73
C VAL A 362 11.51 2.48 10.84
N ALA A 363 11.03 2.40 12.08
CA ALA A 363 11.76 1.82 13.19
C ALA A 363 11.43 0.33 13.30
N GLN A 364 12.45 -0.54 13.22
CA GLN A 364 12.34 -1.98 13.44
C GLN A 364 12.90 -2.34 14.82
N ILE A 365 12.16 -3.16 15.57
CA ILE A 365 12.50 -3.57 16.93
C ILE A 365 12.46 -5.09 17.02
N ILE A 366 13.62 -5.74 17.18
CA ILE A 366 13.75 -7.19 17.28
C ILE A 366 13.89 -7.60 18.74
N SER A 367 13.07 -8.54 19.20
CA SER A 367 13.09 -9.02 20.58
C SER A 367 14.43 -9.68 20.94
N ASN A 368 14.89 -9.56 22.20
CA ASN A 368 16.16 -10.16 22.64
C ASN A 368 16.27 -11.69 22.51
N ASP A 369 15.15 -12.40 22.40
CA ASP A 369 15.07 -13.83 22.11
C ASP A 369 15.00 -14.15 20.62
N ALA A 370 15.02 -13.13 19.75
CA ALA A 370 14.90 -13.22 18.30
C ALA A 370 13.66 -14.02 17.86
N ALA A 371 12.55 -13.86 18.59
CA ALA A 371 11.31 -14.55 18.33
C ALA A 371 10.30 -13.67 17.60
N TYR A 372 10.35 -12.35 17.81
CA TYR A 372 9.38 -11.40 17.28
C TYR A 372 10.06 -10.13 16.81
N VAL A 373 9.43 -9.48 15.83
CA VAL A 373 9.79 -8.15 15.34
C VAL A 373 8.57 -7.24 15.44
N GLY A 374 8.78 -6.03 15.93
CA GLY A 374 7.81 -4.94 15.92
C GLY A 374 8.27 -3.83 14.99
N TRP A 375 7.32 -3.08 14.43
CA TRP A 375 7.64 -1.94 13.57
C TRP A 375 6.76 -0.74 13.83
N HIS A 376 7.33 0.44 13.56
CA HIS A 376 6.66 1.73 13.55
C HIS A 376 7.09 2.49 12.30
N ALA A 377 6.22 2.56 11.30
CA ALA A 377 6.47 3.33 10.07
C ALA A 377 5.83 4.72 10.13
N PHE A 378 6.42 5.69 9.43
CA PHE A 378 6.07 7.11 9.47
C PHE A 378 5.98 7.69 8.06
N TRP A 379 4.85 8.30 7.73
CA TRP A 379 4.70 9.10 6.51
C TRP A 379 4.03 10.45 6.80
N PRO A 380 4.47 11.56 6.20
CA PRO A 380 5.69 11.69 5.40
C PRO A 380 6.95 11.33 6.20
N SER A 381 8.10 11.16 5.54
CA SER A 381 9.36 10.99 6.23
C SER A 381 9.62 12.14 7.22
N LEU A 382 10.27 11.80 8.32
CA LEU A 382 10.34 12.60 9.53
C LEU A 382 11.27 13.80 9.38
N SER A 383 10.97 14.87 10.11
CA SER A 383 11.86 16.03 10.27
C SER A 383 12.99 15.71 11.25
N ASP A 384 12.66 14.97 12.32
CA ASP A 384 13.59 14.57 13.38
C ASP A 384 13.18 13.20 13.98
N TRP A 385 14.16 12.45 14.48
CA TRP A 385 13.96 11.06 14.90
C TRP A 385 14.93 10.65 16.01
N SER A 386 14.57 9.64 16.79
CA SER A 386 15.48 8.98 17.73
C SER A 386 14.89 7.66 18.22
N ILE A 387 15.68 6.58 18.25
CA ILE A 387 15.31 5.28 18.86
C ILE A 387 15.74 5.13 20.33
N ASP A 388 16.57 6.06 20.82
CA ASP A 388 17.11 6.10 22.21
C ASP A 388 16.80 7.44 22.89
N ALA A 389 15.57 7.95 22.74
CA ALA A 389 15.16 9.28 23.23
C ALA A 389 15.04 9.39 24.77
N ALA A 390 15.06 8.26 25.49
CA ALA A 390 15.00 8.21 26.96
C ALA A 390 16.37 8.37 27.65
N ARG A 391 17.46 8.49 26.89
CA ARG A 391 18.83 8.47 27.39
C ARG A 391 19.20 9.68 28.25
N GLY A 392 19.62 9.44 29.49
CA GLY A 392 19.81 10.48 30.53
C GLY A 392 20.77 11.66 30.24
N THR A 393 21.66 11.58 29.25
CA THR A 393 22.55 12.70 28.89
C THR A 393 21.99 13.60 27.77
N THR A 394 21.02 13.09 27.01
CA THR A 394 20.50 13.66 25.76
C THR A 394 19.01 13.34 25.65
N THR A 395 18.30 13.40 26.78
CA THR A 395 16.88 13.03 26.86
C THR A 395 16.05 14.02 26.06
N THR A 396 15.39 13.51 25.03
CA THR A 396 14.46 14.27 24.19
C THR A 396 13.03 13.82 24.40
N TRP A 397 12.75 12.69 25.08
CA TRP A 397 11.39 12.14 25.24
C TRP A 397 10.32 13.09 25.82
N TYR A 398 10.70 14.19 26.48
CA TYR A 398 9.78 15.12 27.15
C TYR A 398 9.66 16.51 26.48
N ARG A 399 10.31 16.72 25.32
CA ARG A 399 10.30 18.01 24.59
C ARG A 399 10.50 17.80 23.08
N ALA A 400 10.20 18.80 22.27
CA ALA A 400 10.54 18.81 20.84
C ALA A 400 12.05 18.60 20.62
N ILE A 401 12.40 17.94 19.51
CA ILE A 401 13.76 17.69 19.05
C ILE A 401 14.22 18.92 18.24
N ALA A 402 15.49 19.28 18.38
CA ALA A 402 16.12 20.27 17.54
C ALA A 402 17.12 19.59 16.60
N ALA A 403 17.47 20.22 15.48
CA ALA A 403 18.43 19.66 14.52
C ALA A 403 19.83 19.36 15.11
N ASP A 404 20.20 20.03 16.20
CA ASP A 404 21.46 19.83 16.93
C ASP A 404 21.39 18.72 18.00
N ASP A 405 20.19 18.21 18.30
CA ASP A 405 20.03 17.05 19.18
C ASP A 405 20.53 15.76 18.51
N PRO A 406 20.79 14.70 19.27
CA PRO A 406 21.18 13.41 18.68
C PRO A 406 20.03 12.64 18.03
N HIS A 407 20.11 12.45 16.71
CA HIS A 407 19.21 11.59 15.94
C HIS A 407 19.70 10.15 15.90
N TYR A 408 19.52 9.43 17.01
CA TYR A 408 19.95 8.04 17.12
C TYR A 408 19.08 7.12 16.27
N VAL A 409 19.70 6.41 15.33
CA VAL A 409 19.08 5.32 14.56
C VAL A 409 19.33 3.94 15.17
N ASP A 410 20.28 3.84 16.11
CA ASP A 410 20.61 2.64 16.89
C ASP A 410 20.84 3.01 18.36
N SER A 411 21.00 2.02 19.24
CA SER A 411 21.52 2.29 20.59
C SER A 411 22.88 3.00 20.57
N TYR A 412 23.04 4.02 21.40
CA TYR A 412 24.34 4.69 21.53
C TYR A 412 25.48 3.80 22.05
N SER A 413 25.17 2.75 22.83
CA SER A 413 26.22 2.10 23.66
C SER A 413 26.29 0.58 23.64
N TYR A 414 25.16 -0.12 23.56
CA TYR A 414 25.14 -1.57 23.56
C TYR A 414 23.78 -2.06 23.09
N GLU A 415 23.77 -3.16 22.35
CA GLU A 415 22.56 -3.88 22.00
C GLU A 415 22.63 -5.33 22.46
N PRO A 416 21.48 -5.97 22.78
CA PRO A 416 20.16 -5.36 22.84
C PRO A 416 20.05 -4.46 24.09
N PHE A 417 19.32 -3.34 23.99
CA PHE A 417 19.12 -2.40 25.10
C PHE A 417 17.68 -2.41 25.59
N ARG A 418 17.51 -2.09 26.87
CA ARG A 418 16.21 -2.16 27.54
C ARG A 418 15.27 -1.09 26.98
N SER A 419 14.10 -1.53 26.53
CA SER A 419 12.94 -0.69 26.22
C SER A 419 13.28 0.51 25.32
N PRO A 420 13.62 0.29 24.03
CA PRO A 420 13.84 1.39 23.08
C PRO A 420 12.70 2.41 23.13
N LEU A 421 13.03 3.70 23.12
CA LEU A 421 12.03 4.77 23.10
C LEU A 421 12.14 5.49 21.75
N VAL A 422 11.23 5.13 20.86
CA VAL A 422 11.09 5.68 19.52
C VAL A 422 10.40 7.04 19.60
N VAL A 423 11.02 8.04 18.99
CA VAL A 423 10.44 9.34 18.68
C VAL A 423 10.59 9.57 17.19
N GLY A 424 9.46 9.83 16.52
CA GLY A 424 9.43 10.38 15.18
C GLY A 424 8.67 11.69 15.21
N GLU A 425 9.27 12.77 14.72
CA GLU A 425 8.74 14.14 14.76
C GLU A 425 8.60 14.74 13.36
N TRP A 426 7.47 15.41 13.14
CA TRP A 426 7.19 16.23 11.96
C TRP A 426 7.16 17.70 12.35
N ASP A 427 7.87 18.51 11.58
CA ASP A 427 7.92 19.96 11.74
C ASP A 427 7.22 20.63 10.56
N PHE A 428 6.21 21.47 10.83
CA PHE A 428 5.41 22.13 9.80
C PHE A 428 4.86 23.47 10.29
N VAL A 429 4.30 24.27 9.37
CA VAL A 429 3.66 25.54 9.71
C VAL A 429 2.19 25.53 9.32
N LEU A 430 1.34 25.75 10.32
CA LEU A 430 -0.09 25.97 10.12
C LEU A 430 -0.40 27.46 9.97
N SER A 431 -1.45 27.80 9.22
CA SER A 431 -1.92 29.18 9.02
C SER A 431 -3.43 29.19 8.76
N SER A 432 -4.08 30.35 8.93
CA SER A 432 -5.49 30.56 8.59
C SER A 432 -5.78 30.56 7.08
N SER A 433 -4.80 30.22 6.25
CA SER A 433 -4.92 30.27 4.80
C SER A 433 -5.74 29.09 4.28
N SER A 434 -6.70 29.36 3.41
CA SER A 434 -7.43 28.32 2.65
C SER A 434 -6.55 27.81 1.51
N GLY A 435 -6.45 26.49 1.37
CA GLY A 435 -5.55 25.82 0.43
C GLY A 435 -4.07 25.91 0.80
N SER A 436 -3.26 25.04 0.21
CA SER A 436 -1.80 25.05 0.36
C SER A 436 -1.20 26.31 -0.26
N ASN A 437 -0.35 27.01 0.49
CA ASN A 437 0.36 28.21 0.04
C ASN A 437 1.85 28.04 0.27
N GLU A 438 2.67 28.75 -0.53
CA GLU A 438 4.12 28.69 -0.44
C GLU A 438 4.72 30.10 -0.39
N THR A 439 5.73 30.32 0.46
CA THR A 439 6.58 31.51 0.43
C THR A 439 8.02 31.12 0.63
N SER A 440 8.86 31.40 -0.37
CA SER A 440 10.32 31.12 -0.33
C SER A 440 10.64 29.66 0.00
N GLY A 441 9.92 28.69 -0.60
CA GLY A 441 10.10 27.27 -0.34
C GLY A 441 9.49 26.75 0.96
N VAL A 442 8.80 27.59 1.73
CA VAL A 442 8.07 27.17 2.93
C VAL A 442 6.59 27.07 2.61
N TYR A 443 6.05 25.86 2.75
CA TYR A 443 4.64 25.59 2.62
C TYR A 443 3.91 25.85 3.95
N TYR A 444 2.70 26.38 3.85
CA TYR A 444 1.80 26.54 4.99
C TYR A 444 0.35 26.32 4.57
N TYR A 445 -0.40 25.65 5.44
CA TYR A 445 -1.80 25.30 5.22
C TYR A 445 -2.55 25.27 6.56
N ASN A 446 -3.87 25.01 6.56
CA ASN A 446 -4.67 24.94 7.79
C ASN A 446 -4.71 23.52 8.39
N GLN A 447 -4.15 22.52 7.71
CA GLN A 447 -4.09 21.15 8.19
C GLN A 447 -2.79 20.47 7.76
N PHE A 448 -2.21 19.70 8.68
CA PHE A 448 -1.13 18.75 8.42
C PHE A 448 -1.64 17.33 8.71
N ARG A 449 -1.15 16.34 7.96
CA ARG A 449 -1.36 14.92 8.24
C ARG A 449 -0.02 14.22 8.38
N GLY A 450 0.20 13.63 9.56
CA GLY A 450 1.17 12.56 9.76
C GLY A 450 0.45 11.21 9.79
N VAL A 451 1.15 10.14 9.44
CA VAL A 451 0.64 8.78 9.41
C VAL A 451 1.61 7.89 10.17
N SER A 452 1.06 7.01 11.00
CA SER A 452 1.83 5.95 11.63
C SER A 452 1.23 4.59 11.37
N VAL A 453 2.08 3.61 11.07
CA VAL A 453 1.70 2.20 10.95
C VAL A 453 2.44 1.40 12.02
N TYR A 454 1.69 0.73 12.88
CA TYR A 454 2.23 -0.11 13.97
C TYR A 454 1.95 -1.56 13.71
N GLY A 455 2.90 -2.44 13.99
CA GLY A 455 2.65 -3.88 13.94
C GLY A 455 3.65 -4.71 14.73
N VAL A 456 3.31 -6.00 14.86
CA VAL A 456 4.16 -7.02 15.47
C VAL A 456 3.94 -8.35 14.77
N THR A 457 5.01 -9.06 14.46
CA THR A 457 4.98 -10.41 13.88
C THR A 457 6.11 -11.30 14.41
N ASP A 458 6.11 -12.58 14.03
CA ASP A 458 7.26 -13.47 14.24
C ASP A 458 8.49 -12.93 13.49
N LEU A 459 9.69 -13.14 14.03
CA LEU A 459 10.90 -12.78 13.29
C LEU A 459 11.15 -13.81 12.18
N ASN A 460 11.22 -13.37 10.94
CA ASN A 460 11.48 -14.21 9.77
C ASN A 460 12.96 -14.09 9.37
N ASN A 461 13.33 -13.00 8.69
CA ASN A 461 14.67 -12.73 8.20
C ASN A 461 15.17 -11.32 8.52
N GLY A 462 14.43 -10.55 9.32
CA GLY A 462 14.91 -9.28 9.85
C GLY A 462 16.19 -9.46 10.64
N ASP A 463 17.11 -8.51 10.50
CA ASP A 463 18.43 -8.57 11.12
C ASP A 463 18.89 -7.19 11.59
N ASP A 464 19.79 -7.18 12.57
CA ASP A 464 20.31 -5.97 13.18
C ASP A 464 21.82 -6.09 13.44
N ALA A 465 22.60 -5.11 12.99
CA ALA A 465 24.05 -5.12 13.11
C ALA A 465 24.55 -5.16 14.57
N GLY A 466 23.74 -4.67 15.51
CA GLY A 466 23.92 -4.73 16.96
C GLY A 466 23.89 -6.16 17.54
N MET A 467 23.36 -7.14 16.83
CA MET A 467 23.40 -8.56 17.21
C MET A 467 24.81 -9.15 17.20
N GLY A 468 25.75 -8.54 16.46
CA GLY A 468 27.18 -8.83 16.51
C GLY A 468 27.79 -9.24 15.18
N ALA A 469 28.95 -9.91 15.24
CA ALA A 469 29.72 -10.21 14.03
C ALA A 469 28.98 -11.18 13.10
N GLY A 470 28.72 -10.73 11.86
CA GLY A 470 28.00 -11.49 10.84
C GLY A 470 26.55 -11.05 10.61
N HIS A 471 26.07 -10.10 11.43
CA HIS A 471 24.74 -9.49 11.29
C HIS A 471 24.82 -8.13 10.60
N THR A 472 23.73 -7.73 9.95
CA THR A 472 23.55 -6.47 9.22
C THR A 472 22.15 -5.92 9.45
N ASN A 473 21.92 -4.63 9.19
CA ASN A 473 20.58 -4.07 9.28
C ASN A 473 19.75 -4.51 8.07
N VAL A 474 18.74 -5.35 8.29
CA VAL A 474 17.83 -5.85 7.26
C VAL A 474 16.40 -5.77 7.77
N LEU A 475 15.51 -5.12 7.01
CA LEU A 475 14.09 -5.12 7.32
C LEU A 475 13.52 -6.52 7.12
N ASP A 476 12.69 -6.97 8.06
CA ASP A 476 12.01 -8.26 7.97
C ASP A 476 11.06 -8.30 6.78
N THR A 477 11.07 -9.40 6.02
CA THR A 477 10.25 -9.53 4.80
C THR A 477 8.76 -9.46 5.07
N GLU A 478 8.29 -9.92 6.24
CA GLU A 478 6.88 -9.78 6.57
C GLU A 478 6.51 -8.34 6.93
N VAL A 479 7.43 -7.60 7.55
CA VAL A 479 7.26 -6.16 7.80
C VAL A 479 7.15 -5.42 6.48
N LEU A 480 8.04 -5.70 5.51
CA LEU A 480 7.97 -5.14 4.17
C LEU A 480 6.65 -5.54 3.47
N TYR A 481 6.24 -6.80 3.53
CA TYR A 481 4.98 -7.26 2.95
C TYR A 481 3.76 -6.46 3.46
N GLN A 482 3.67 -6.26 4.79
CA GLN A 482 2.59 -5.49 5.40
C GLN A 482 2.65 -4.01 4.98
N LEU A 483 3.85 -3.41 5.01
CA LEU A 483 4.05 -2.02 4.67
C LEU A 483 3.84 -1.72 3.18
N ASP A 484 4.23 -2.59 2.26
CA ASP A 484 4.00 -2.41 0.83
C ASP A 484 2.51 -2.48 0.49
N GLU A 485 1.73 -3.31 1.20
CA GLU A 485 0.27 -3.31 1.04
C GLU A 485 -0.36 -1.94 1.37
N ILE A 486 0.30 -1.13 2.21
CA ILE A 486 -0.12 0.23 2.52
C ILE A 486 0.54 1.23 1.58
N PHE A 487 1.87 1.26 1.52
CA PHE A 487 2.68 2.32 0.91
C PHE A 487 2.90 2.13 -0.60
N ASN A 488 2.76 0.91 -1.12
CA ASN A 488 2.90 0.53 -2.53
C ASN A 488 1.79 -0.47 -2.93
N PRO A 489 0.50 -0.11 -2.74
CA PRO A 489 -0.61 -1.05 -2.89
C PRO A 489 -0.86 -1.40 -4.37
N TRP A 490 -1.45 -2.57 -4.63
CA TRP A 490 -2.08 -2.84 -5.93
C TRP A 490 -3.14 -1.77 -6.22
N ASP A 491 -2.97 -1.00 -7.28
CA ASP A 491 -3.76 0.20 -7.54
C ASP A 491 -4.62 0.12 -8.82
N LEU A 492 -5.40 1.18 -9.08
CA LEU A 492 -6.32 1.21 -10.21
C LEU A 492 -5.60 1.22 -11.56
N ASN A 493 -4.35 1.69 -11.62
CA ASN A 493 -3.53 1.63 -12.82
C ASN A 493 -3.14 0.17 -13.11
N ASP A 494 -2.63 -0.54 -12.10
CA ASP A 494 -2.31 -1.98 -12.18
C ASP A 494 -3.53 -2.79 -12.62
N ALA A 495 -4.69 -2.46 -12.03
CA ALA A 495 -5.95 -3.16 -12.28
C ALA A 495 -6.45 -3.01 -13.73
N VAL A 496 -6.23 -1.86 -14.40
CA VAL A 496 -6.69 -1.67 -15.79
C VAL A 496 -5.70 -2.13 -16.84
N HIS A 497 -4.42 -2.26 -16.51
CA HIS A 497 -3.42 -2.86 -17.39
C HIS A 497 -3.48 -4.38 -17.38
N LYS A 498 -3.60 -4.99 -16.19
CA LYS A 498 -3.79 -6.44 -15.97
C LYS A 498 -2.98 -7.29 -16.96
N ASP A 499 -1.73 -7.50 -16.63
CA ASP A 499 -0.67 -8.14 -17.43
C ASP A 499 -0.38 -9.60 -17.02
N THR A 500 -1.30 -10.23 -16.29
CA THR A 500 -1.10 -11.59 -15.77
C THR A 500 -2.34 -12.44 -15.94
N THR A 501 -2.13 -13.74 -16.15
CA THR A 501 -3.17 -14.75 -16.20
C THR A 501 -2.92 -15.80 -15.11
N ARG A 502 -3.95 -16.17 -14.32
CA ARG A 502 -3.83 -17.10 -13.19
C ARG A 502 -4.29 -18.50 -13.57
N TRP A 503 -3.54 -19.50 -13.10
CA TRP A 503 -3.77 -20.92 -13.37
C TRP A 503 -3.77 -21.74 -12.09
N VAL A 504 -4.56 -22.82 -12.10
CA VAL A 504 -4.53 -23.86 -11.08
C VAL A 504 -4.46 -25.22 -11.76
N GLU A 505 -3.54 -26.06 -11.32
CA GLU A 505 -3.41 -27.44 -11.76
C GLU A 505 -3.37 -28.40 -10.58
N TYR A 506 -3.88 -29.61 -10.79
CA TYR A 506 -3.82 -30.67 -9.79
C TYR A 506 -3.08 -31.88 -10.33
N HIS A 507 -2.16 -32.39 -9.52
CA HIS A 507 -1.28 -33.46 -9.95
C HIS A 507 -1.17 -34.56 -8.91
N TYR A 508 -1.33 -35.81 -9.35
CA TYR A 508 -1.26 -36.99 -8.48
C TYR A 508 -0.17 -37.96 -8.95
N GLY A 509 0.58 -38.50 -7.99
CA GLY A 509 1.33 -39.72 -8.24
C GLY A 509 2.67 -39.55 -8.97
N SER A 510 3.30 -38.37 -8.87
CA SER A 510 4.56 -38.05 -9.57
C SER A 510 5.57 -37.37 -8.64
N THR A 511 6.85 -37.46 -8.98
CA THR A 511 7.94 -36.72 -8.32
C THR A 511 8.23 -35.37 -8.96
N SER A 512 7.55 -35.07 -10.06
CA SER A 512 7.70 -33.84 -10.82
C SER A 512 6.40 -33.43 -11.52
N TRP A 513 6.34 -32.16 -11.88
CA TRP A 513 5.27 -31.52 -12.62
C TRP A 513 5.86 -30.56 -13.66
N THR A 514 5.16 -30.37 -14.77
CA THR A 514 5.46 -29.39 -15.81
C THR A 514 4.16 -28.66 -16.12
N SER A 515 4.21 -27.33 -16.23
CA SER A 515 3.02 -26.53 -16.50
C SER A 515 2.36 -26.86 -17.83
N SER A 516 1.03 -26.72 -17.90
CA SER A 516 0.28 -26.83 -19.16
C SER A 516 0.26 -25.52 -19.93
N TYR A 517 0.50 -24.40 -19.23
CA TYR A 517 0.46 -23.04 -19.77
C TYR A 517 1.83 -22.38 -19.64
N LYS A 518 2.16 -21.55 -20.63
CA LYS A 518 3.43 -20.85 -20.79
C LYS A 518 3.21 -19.48 -21.46
N PRO A 519 4.16 -18.55 -21.37
CA PRO A 519 5.35 -18.61 -20.52
C PRO A 519 5.01 -18.32 -19.05
N VAL A 520 5.53 -19.11 -18.14
CA VAL A 520 5.33 -18.90 -16.69
C VAL A 520 6.21 -17.76 -16.20
N ILE A 521 5.68 -16.91 -15.32
CA ILE A 521 6.46 -15.84 -14.68
C ILE A 521 7.50 -16.48 -13.76
N ASP A 522 8.78 -16.21 -14.03
CA ASP A 522 9.90 -16.70 -13.24
C ASP A 522 10.26 -15.68 -12.14
N VAL A 523 9.71 -15.87 -10.95
CA VAL A 523 9.99 -15.01 -9.79
C VAL A 523 11.20 -15.54 -9.03
N SER A 524 12.13 -14.65 -8.67
CA SER A 524 13.33 -15.01 -7.91
C SER A 524 12.99 -15.56 -6.52
N ASP A 525 13.93 -16.28 -5.89
CA ASP A 525 13.74 -16.78 -4.52
C ASP A 525 13.62 -15.65 -3.49
N GLU A 526 14.25 -14.50 -3.77
CA GLU A 526 14.24 -13.33 -2.89
C GLU A 526 12.88 -12.63 -2.90
N GLU A 527 12.18 -12.62 -4.05
CA GLU A 527 10.89 -11.95 -4.24
C GLU A 527 9.69 -12.90 -4.06
N TRP A 528 9.93 -14.19 -3.80
CA TRP A 528 8.88 -15.22 -3.87
C TRP A 528 7.69 -14.94 -2.94
N ASP A 529 7.95 -14.40 -1.76
CA ASP A 529 6.96 -14.04 -0.73
C ASP A 529 6.69 -12.55 -0.61
N ASP A 530 7.17 -11.75 -1.56
CA ASP A 530 6.92 -10.31 -1.57
C ASP A 530 5.46 -10.02 -1.92
N TYR A 531 4.95 -8.92 -1.35
CA TYR A 531 3.62 -8.44 -1.69
C TYR A 531 3.54 -8.09 -3.18
N CYS A 532 2.33 -8.16 -3.74
CA CYS A 532 2.08 -7.92 -5.16
C CYS A 532 2.80 -8.84 -6.16
N THR A 533 3.57 -9.85 -5.75
CA THR A 533 4.16 -10.81 -6.70
C THR A 533 3.17 -11.88 -7.20
N PHE A 534 3.49 -12.47 -8.34
CA PHE A 534 2.64 -13.43 -9.07
C PHE A 534 3.29 -14.82 -9.16
N SER A 535 4.15 -15.13 -8.17
CA SER A 535 4.91 -16.36 -8.03
C SER A 535 4.02 -17.61 -7.88
N GLU A 536 4.63 -18.78 -8.10
CA GLU A 536 3.95 -20.05 -7.94
C GLU A 536 3.70 -20.38 -6.45
N ARG A 537 2.64 -21.15 -6.19
CA ARG A 537 2.34 -21.72 -4.87
C ARG A 537 1.97 -23.20 -5.02
N VAL A 538 2.50 -24.03 -4.13
CA VAL A 538 2.29 -25.48 -4.16
C VAL A 538 1.66 -25.94 -2.86
N GLU A 539 0.47 -26.52 -2.92
CA GLU A 539 -0.20 -27.12 -1.78
C GLU A 539 -0.15 -28.65 -1.87
N ASP A 540 0.37 -29.29 -0.83
CA ASP A 540 0.25 -30.73 -0.64
C ASP A 540 -1.11 -31.05 -0.02
N LEU A 541 -2.07 -31.42 -0.85
CA LEU A 541 -3.43 -31.77 -0.44
C LEU A 541 -3.49 -33.07 0.36
N THR A 542 -2.45 -33.92 0.30
CA THR A 542 -2.37 -35.16 1.09
C THR A 542 -1.92 -34.88 2.52
N ALA A 543 -0.96 -33.97 2.69
CA ALA A 543 -0.51 -33.50 3.99
C ALA A 543 -1.42 -32.41 4.59
N GLY A 544 -2.11 -31.65 3.74
CA GLY A 544 -2.91 -30.49 4.12
C GLY A 544 -2.05 -29.27 4.45
N THR A 545 -0.97 -29.05 3.70
CA THR A 545 0.02 -27.99 3.96
C THR A 545 0.46 -27.30 2.67
N VAL A 546 0.71 -25.99 2.74
CA VAL A 546 1.42 -25.25 1.68
C VAL A 546 2.91 -25.53 1.81
N LEU A 547 3.56 -25.78 0.68
CA LEU A 547 4.99 -26.04 0.59
C LEU A 547 5.77 -24.74 0.36
N THR A 548 7.02 -24.75 0.83
CA THR A 548 8.00 -23.68 0.58
C THR A 548 8.98 -24.11 -0.52
N ARG A 549 9.73 -23.16 -1.11
CA ARG A 549 10.81 -23.50 -2.07
C ARG A 549 11.97 -24.30 -1.45
N ASP A 550 11.99 -24.52 -0.14
CA ASP A 550 12.87 -25.51 0.49
C ASP A 550 12.38 -26.96 0.30
N ASP A 551 11.09 -27.15 0.05
CA ASP A 551 10.45 -28.46 -0.11
C ASP A 551 10.48 -28.97 -1.57
N TYR A 552 10.67 -28.08 -2.54
CA TYR A 552 10.67 -28.40 -3.97
C TYR A 552 11.65 -27.51 -4.76
N THR A 553 12.06 -27.96 -5.94
CA THR A 553 12.84 -27.11 -6.86
C THR A 553 11.95 -26.62 -7.99
N PHE A 554 11.96 -25.32 -8.24
CA PHE A 554 11.27 -24.63 -9.34
C PHE A 554 12.26 -24.05 -10.34
N TYR A 555 11.93 -24.09 -11.61
CA TYR A 555 12.60 -23.32 -12.66
C TYR A 555 11.69 -23.20 -13.89
N VAL A 556 11.90 -22.15 -14.69
CA VAL A 556 11.30 -22.02 -16.03
C VAL A 556 12.35 -22.38 -17.08
N ASP A 557 11.98 -23.18 -18.08
CA ASP A 557 12.90 -23.58 -19.15
C ASP A 557 12.96 -22.55 -20.31
N GLU A 558 13.85 -22.79 -21.27
CA GLU A 558 14.03 -21.92 -22.45
C GLU A 558 12.80 -21.84 -23.36
N ASP A 559 11.80 -22.71 -23.18
CA ASP A 559 10.55 -22.73 -23.93
C ASP A 559 9.39 -22.08 -23.14
N GLY A 560 9.63 -21.60 -21.92
CA GLY A 560 8.65 -20.90 -21.08
C GLY A 560 7.84 -21.80 -20.14
N TYR A 561 8.11 -23.10 -20.09
CA TYR A 561 7.41 -24.02 -19.20
C TYR A 561 8.04 -24.01 -17.80
N ALA A 562 7.19 -23.95 -16.78
CA ALA A 562 7.63 -24.17 -15.42
C ALA A 562 7.75 -25.66 -15.11
N HIS A 563 8.77 -26.00 -14.32
CA HIS A 563 9.02 -27.34 -13.85
C HIS A 563 9.18 -27.35 -12.34
N ILE A 564 8.52 -28.31 -11.70
CA ILE A 564 8.69 -28.60 -10.28
C ILE A 564 9.26 -30.01 -10.11
N THR A 565 10.29 -30.15 -9.28
CA THR A 565 10.85 -31.45 -8.88
C THR A 565 11.00 -31.55 -7.36
N GLY A 566 11.17 -32.77 -6.84
CA GLY A 566 11.28 -33.02 -5.39
C GLY A 566 9.98 -33.48 -4.73
N LEU A 567 8.89 -33.56 -5.50
CA LEU A 567 7.58 -33.98 -5.01
C LEU A 567 7.56 -35.45 -4.56
N ILE A 568 6.72 -35.75 -3.58
CA ILE A 568 6.47 -37.12 -3.10
C ILE A 568 5.46 -37.81 -4.02
N SER A 569 5.88 -38.92 -4.65
CA SER A 569 5.10 -39.66 -5.66
C SER A 569 3.81 -40.33 -5.16
N THR A 570 3.50 -40.28 -3.86
CA THR A 570 2.26 -40.82 -3.28
C THR A 570 1.26 -39.75 -2.90
N HIS A 571 1.63 -38.47 -3.07
CA HIS A 571 0.82 -37.34 -2.67
C HIS A 571 0.06 -36.75 -3.86
N HIS A 572 -0.83 -35.82 -3.53
CA HIS A 572 -1.69 -35.07 -4.42
C HIS A 572 -1.41 -33.59 -4.20
N TYR A 573 -1.09 -32.86 -5.25
CA TYR A 573 -0.71 -31.46 -5.18
C TYR A 573 -1.70 -30.58 -5.92
N LYS A 574 -1.89 -29.37 -5.40
CA LYS A 574 -2.45 -28.22 -6.11
C LYS A 574 -1.31 -27.25 -6.40
N ILE A 575 -1.21 -26.80 -7.64
CA ILE A 575 -0.13 -25.92 -8.11
C ILE A 575 -0.79 -24.70 -8.72
N LEU A 576 -0.52 -23.54 -8.14
CA LEU A 576 -0.94 -22.23 -8.59
C LEU A 576 0.25 -21.54 -9.23
N TYR A 577 0.04 -20.87 -10.36
CA TYR A 577 1.08 -20.09 -11.01
C TYR A 577 0.45 -19.07 -11.97
N SER A 578 1.27 -18.15 -12.46
CA SER A 578 0.84 -17.12 -13.40
C SER A 578 1.68 -17.14 -14.66
N THR A 579 1.09 -16.77 -15.80
CA THR A 579 1.83 -16.62 -17.06
C THR A 579 2.03 -15.15 -17.41
N ASP A 580 3.19 -14.86 -17.98
CA ASP A 580 3.58 -13.56 -18.51
C ASP A 580 2.77 -13.25 -19.78
N THR A 581 2.72 -11.98 -20.15
CA THR A 581 1.92 -11.48 -21.27
C THR A 581 2.71 -10.69 -22.29
N VAL A 582 3.95 -10.29 -22.01
CA VAL A 582 4.73 -9.42 -22.90
C VAL A 582 6.02 -10.10 -23.33
N TYR A 583 6.44 -9.90 -24.58
CA TYR A 583 7.74 -10.35 -25.05
C TYR A 583 8.33 -9.40 -26.08
N GLY A 584 9.60 -9.02 -25.86
CA GLY A 584 10.40 -8.23 -26.77
C GLY A 584 11.62 -9.01 -27.23
N TYR A 585 11.75 -9.26 -28.53
CA TYR A 585 12.92 -9.94 -29.09
C TYR A 585 13.98 -8.93 -29.53
N ASN A 586 15.14 -8.89 -28.87
CA ASN A 586 16.25 -7.97 -29.21
C ASN A 586 17.36 -8.62 -30.07
N GLY A 587 17.19 -9.88 -30.47
CA GLY A 587 18.20 -10.62 -31.20
C GLY A 587 18.25 -10.30 -32.70
N THR A 588 19.21 -10.91 -33.38
CA THR A 588 19.34 -10.88 -34.84
C THR A 588 18.77 -12.17 -35.42
N ILE A 589 17.99 -12.07 -36.49
CA ILE A 589 17.54 -13.24 -37.27
C ILE A 589 18.36 -13.27 -38.56
N ASN A 590 19.05 -14.37 -38.83
CA ASN A 590 19.82 -14.55 -40.06
C ASN A 590 19.57 -15.94 -40.67
N PHE A 591 19.24 -15.97 -41.95
CA PHE A 591 19.05 -17.23 -42.68
C PHE A 591 19.38 -17.10 -44.18
N GLU A 592 19.78 -18.22 -44.78
CA GLU A 592 20.01 -18.33 -46.22
C GLU A 592 18.65 -18.43 -46.94
N ILE A 593 18.38 -17.52 -47.87
CA ILE A 593 17.20 -17.58 -48.74
C ILE A 593 17.43 -18.62 -49.83
N ALA A 594 18.59 -18.58 -50.48
CA ALA A 594 18.91 -19.49 -51.57
C ALA A 594 20.41 -19.51 -51.89
N SER A 595 20.86 -20.61 -52.48
CA SER A 595 22.18 -20.74 -53.06
C SER A 595 22.13 -21.42 -54.44
N TRP A 596 22.98 -20.93 -55.35
CA TRP A 596 23.13 -21.43 -56.71
C TRP A 596 24.59 -21.78 -56.99
N THR A 597 24.82 -22.83 -57.75
CA THR A 597 26.18 -23.27 -58.12
C THR A 597 26.34 -23.38 -59.63
N ASN A 598 27.54 -23.13 -60.12
CA ASN A 598 27.89 -23.16 -61.54
C ASN A 598 27.06 -22.20 -62.43
N VAL A 599 26.79 -21.01 -61.91
CA VAL A 599 26.06 -19.88 -62.55
C VAL A 599 26.94 -19.19 -63.59
N ALA A 600 26.43 -18.84 -64.78
CA ALA A 600 27.22 -18.02 -65.69
C ALA A 600 27.17 -16.54 -65.26
N PRO A 601 28.30 -15.81 -65.28
CA PRO A 601 28.25 -14.35 -65.19
C PRO A 601 27.48 -13.80 -66.41
N GLU A 602 26.61 -12.80 -66.21
CA GLU A 602 25.54 -12.30 -67.11
C GLU A 602 24.14 -12.94 -66.93
N ASP A 603 23.99 -13.90 -66.00
CA ASP A 603 22.69 -14.51 -65.74
C ASP A 603 21.77 -13.63 -64.87
N SER A 604 20.47 -13.79 -65.11
CA SER A 604 19.39 -13.28 -64.27
C SER A 604 18.60 -14.46 -63.72
N TYR A 605 18.46 -14.50 -62.41
CA TYR A 605 17.70 -15.46 -61.64
C TYR A 605 16.36 -14.84 -61.29
N ILE A 606 15.29 -15.45 -61.78
CA ILE A 606 13.95 -15.17 -61.29
C ILE A 606 13.74 -16.05 -60.06
N LEU A 607 13.39 -15.42 -58.96
CA LEU A 607 13.14 -16.02 -57.67
C LEU A 607 11.63 -16.24 -57.54
N GLU A 608 11.06 -17.06 -58.45
CA GLU A 608 9.63 -17.38 -58.48
C GLU A 608 9.34 -18.77 -57.88
N ASP A 609 8.18 -18.87 -57.24
CA ASP A 609 7.53 -19.98 -56.53
C ASP A 609 7.55 -21.37 -57.24
N GLU A 610 8.63 -22.14 -57.05
CA GLU A 610 8.61 -23.61 -56.92
C GLU A 610 9.51 -23.94 -55.70
N PRO A 611 9.04 -24.76 -54.76
CA PRO A 611 9.26 -24.58 -53.32
C PRO A 611 10.75 -24.50 -52.97
N LEU A 612 11.23 -23.28 -52.77
CA LEU A 612 12.25 -23.06 -51.77
C LEU A 612 11.47 -23.10 -50.45
N ASP A 613 11.57 -24.22 -49.72
CA ASP A 613 11.03 -24.42 -48.37
C ASP A 613 11.73 -23.49 -47.33
N ASN A 614 12.23 -22.32 -47.78
CA ASN A 614 13.24 -21.48 -47.13
C ASN A 614 12.60 -20.25 -46.48
N GLY A 615 11.46 -20.44 -45.81
CA GLY A 615 10.98 -19.48 -44.82
C GLY A 615 11.69 -19.73 -43.49
N TYR A 616 11.95 -18.67 -42.73
CA TYR A 616 12.38 -18.82 -41.34
C TYR A 616 11.13 -18.81 -40.47
N GLU A 617 10.81 -19.98 -39.90
CA GLU A 617 9.68 -20.16 -38.98
C GLU A 617 10.22 -20.39 -37.58
N PHE A 618 9.67 -19.68 -36.61
CA PHE A 618 10.01 -19.82 -35.21
C PHE A 618 8.80 -19.50 -34.34
N GLU A 619 8.65 -20.28 -33.27
CA GLU A 619 7.77 -19.96 -32.16
C GLU A 619 8.55 -19.11 -31.17
N ASP A 620 7.95 -18.04 -30.69
CA ASP A 620 8.57 -17.19 -29.70
C ASP A 620 8.17 -17.55 -28.26
N TRP A 621 8.61 -16.73 -27.30
CA TRP A 621 8.40 -17.00 -25.88
C TRP A 621 6.92 -16.98 -25.47
N LEU A 622 6.08 -16.15 -26.11
CA LEU A 622 4.63 -16.12 -25.86
C LEU A 622 3.91 -17.31 -26.51
N GLY A 623 4.61 -18.09 -27.35
CA GLY A 623 4.01 -19.12 -28.18
C GLY A 623 3.43 -18.58 -29.49
N ALA A 624 3.78 -17.35 -29.89
CA ALA A 624 3.38 -16.81 -31.17
C ALA A 624 4.26 -17.43 -32.28
N ASN A 625 3.63 -17.83 -33.38
CA ASN A 625 4.35 -18.40 -34.51
C ASN A 625 4.64 -17.31 -35.55
N HIS A 626 5.92 -17.06 -35.79
CA HIS A 626 6.38 -16.12 -36.79
C HIS A 626 6.93 -16.87 -37.99
N THR A 627 6.55 -16.44 -39.19
CA THR A 627 7.08 -16.98 -40.44
C THR A 627 7.53 -15.84 -41.35
N ILE A 628 8.83 -15.73 -41.60
CA ILE A 628 9.41 -14.77 -42.54
C ILE A 628 9.69 -15.48 -43.86
N ARG A 629 9.14 -14.96 -44.96
CA ARG A 629 9.26 -15.57 -46.30
C ARG A 629 9.65 -14.55 -47.34
N PHE A 630 10.62 -14.95 -48.17
CA PHE A 630 10.86 -14.32 -49.47
C PHE A 630 9.86 -14.90 -50.46
N GLU A 631 8.93 -14.08 -50.96
CA GLU A 631 7.80 -14.53 -51.77
C GLU A 631 8.10 -14.48 -53.27
N ASP A 632 8.79 -13.42 -53.73
CA ASP A 632 9.16 -13.23 -55.14
C ASP A 632 10.36 -12.27 -55.26
N GLY A 633 11.09 -12.33 -56.36
CA GLY A 633 12.14 -11.37 -56.69
C GLY A 633 12.99 -11.76 -57.89
N SER A 634 14.00 -10.94 -58.18
CA SER A 634 14.93 -11.18 -59.27
C SER A 634 16.34 -10.75 -58.89
N LEU A 635 17.29 -11.67 -59.06
CA LEU A 635 18.71 -11.44 -58.80
C LEU A 635 19.46 -11.47 -60.13
N THR A 636 20.17 -10.39 -60.46
CA THR A 636 20.98 -10.32 -61.69
C THR A 636 22.45 -10.13 -61.35
N ILE A 637 23.30 -10.97 -61.92
CA ILE A 637 24.76 -10.92 -61.77
C ILE A 637 25.37 -10.69 -63.14
N GLN A 638 25.95 -9.52 -63.33
CA GLN A 638 26.50 -9.12 -64.62
C GLN A 638 28.00 -8.87 -64.51
N ASN A 639 28.80 -9.56 -65.32
CA ASN A 639 30.20 -9.16 -65.50
C ASN A 639 30.24 -7.88 -66.34
N THR A 640 31.15 -6.99 -65.98
CA THR A 640 31.39 -5.73 -66.71
C THR A 640 32.76 -5.75 -67.39
N SER A 641 33.62 -6.70 -67.01
CA SER A 641 34.89 -7.05 -67.67
C SER A 641 35.28 -8.52 -67.42
N GLU A 642 36.44 -8.97 -67.90
CA GLU A 642 36.93 -10.35 -67.74
C GLU A 642 37.21 -10.65 -66.25
N LEU A 643 36.53 -11.67 -65.70
CA LEU A 643 36.62 -12.06 -64.29
C LEU A 643 37.84 -12.98 -64.04
N THR A 644 38.40 -12.89 -62.83
CA THR A 644 39.39 -13.83 -62.27
C THR A 644 38.84 -14.43 -60.97
N ASP A 645 39.42 -15.53 -60.48
CA ASP A 645 39.03 -16.11 -59.19
C ASP A 645 38.91 -15.03 -58.10
N GLY A 646 37.76 -14.98 -57.44
CA GLY A 646 37.42 -13.91 -56.51
C GLY A 646 36.08 -14.14 -55.80
N GLU A 647 35.86 -13.36 -54.75
CA GLU A 647 34.65 -13.36 -53.92
C GLU A 647 34.20 -11.92 -53.72
N TRP A 648 32.90 -11.66 -53.93
CA TRP A 648 32.27 -10.34 -53.79
C TRP A 648 30.96 -10.47 -53.04
N THR A 649 30.68 -9.55 -52.11
CA THR A 649 29.42 -9.53 -51.36
C THR A 649 28.74 -8.19 -51.55
N GLY A 650 27.54 -8.22 -52.16
CA GLY A 650 26.66 -7.07 -52.25
C GLY A 650 25.65 -7.04 -51.11
N THR A 651 25.38 -5.85 -50.56
CA THR A 651 24.54 -5.62 -49.39
C THR A 651 23.44 -4.61 -49.72
N PHE A 652 22.18 -5.04 -49.64
CA PHE A 652 21.00 -4.22 -49.91
C PHE A 652 20.16 -4.11 -48.64
N SER A 653 19.84 -2.91 -48.17
CA SER A 653 19.12 -2.74 -46.90
C SER A 653 17.92 -1.82 -46.99
N PHE A 654 16.91 -2.09 -46.17
CA PHE A 654 15.70 -1.29 -46.01
C PHE A 654 15.11 -1.47 -44.60
N ASN A 655 14.21 -0.57 -44.22
CA ASN A 655 13.44 -0.68 -42.98
C ASN A 655 11.95 -0.74 -43.32
N PRO A 656 11.31 -1.90 -43.16
CA PRO A 656 9.87 -1.98 -42.93
C PRO A 656 9.55 -1.83 -41.43
N PHE A 657 8.52 -1.05 -41.11
CA PHE A 657 8.01 -0.90 -39.75
C PHE A 657 6.48 -0.96 -39.72
N VAL A 658 5.94 -1.55 -38.65
CA VAL A 658 4.52 -1.53 -38.30
C VAL A 658 4.36 -1.31 -36.80
N TYR A 659 3.24 -0.70 -36.42
CA TYR A 659 2.89 -0.38 -35.03
C TYR A 659 1.41 -0.70 -34.81
N ASP A 660 1.06 -1.12 -33.59
CA ASP A 660 -0.31 -1.38 -33.11
C ASP A 660 -1.11 -2.34 -34.02
N VAL A 661 -0.58 -3.55 -34.24
CA VAL A 661 -1.23 -4.57 -35.07
C VAL A 661 -1.87 -5.65 -34.20
N LYS A 662 -3.20 -5.72 -34.20
CA LYS A 662 -3.93 -6.83 -33.58
C LYS A 662 -3.98 -8.05 -34.50
N VAL A 663 -3.53 -9.19 -33.98
CA VAL A 663 -3.67 -10.52 -34.56
C VAL A 663 -4.80 -11.24 -33.83
N PHE A 664 -5.87 -11.56 -34.55
CA PHE A 664 -6.99 -12.30 -33.97
C PHE A 664 -6.64 -13.78 -33.87
N LYS A 665 -7.03 -14.44 -32.78
CA LYS A 665 -6.76 -15.88 -32.54
C LYS A 665 -7.25 -16.85 -33.62
N GLU A 666 -8.18 -16.41 -34.47
CA GLU A 666 -8.71 -17.19 -35.58
C GLU A 666 -8.07 -16.91 -36.94
N ASP A 667 -7.11 -15.98 -37.01
CA ASP A 667 -6.52 -15.48 -38.25
C ASP A 667 -5.00 -15.27 -38.13
N ILE A 668 -4.35 -15.09 -39.28
CA ILE A 668 -2.91 -14.81 -39.39
C ILE A 668 -2.73 -13.37 -39.84
N ALA A 669 -1.88 -12.60 -39.16
CA ALA A 669 -1.47 -11.28 -39.60
C ALA A 669 -0.43 -11.39 -40.71
N HIS A 670 -0.65 -10.68 -41.82
CA HIS A 670 0.28 -10.65 -42.96
C HIS A 670 0.91 -9.28 -43.07
N LEU A 671 2.16 -9.16 -42.63
CA LEU A 671 2.99 -7.97 -42.77
C LEU A 671 3.88 -8.17 -43.99
N GLY A 672 4.05 -7.20 -44.88
CA GLY A 672 4.88 -7.44 -46.05
C GLY A 672 5.16 -6.23 -46.91
N THR A 673 6.24 -6.32 -47.66
CA THR A 673 6.65 -5.33 -48.66
C THR A 673 6.53 -5.91 -50.06
N TRP A 674 6.22 -5.04 -51.02
CA TRP A 674 5.95 -5.46 -52.40
C TRP A 674 6.77 -4.64 -53.40
N ASN A 675 7.36 -5.31 -54.39
CA ASN A 675 8.12 -4.79 -55.52
C ASN A 675 9.25 -3.84 -55.08
N LEU A 676 10.09 -4.27 -54.14
CA LEU A 676 11.29 -3.52 -53.76
C LEU A 676 12.40 -3.67 -54.80
N ASP A 677 12.94 -2.54 -55.25
CA ASP A 677 14.04 -2.48 -56.21
C ASP A 677 15.29 -1.88 -55.58
N PHE A 678 16.39 -2.61 -55.63
CA PHE A 678 17.70 -2.17 -55.19
C PHE A 678 18.61 -1.97 -56.41
N GLY A 679 19.29 -0.81 -56.45
CA GLY A 679 20.20 -0.48 -57.55
C GLY A 679 21.40 -1.44 -57.63
N PRO A 680 22.13 -1.46 -58.75
CA PRO A 680 23.30 -2.32 -58.89
C PRO A 680 24.40 -1.92 -57.90
N GLU A 681 24.97 -2.90 -57.20
CA GLU A 681 26.21 -2.73 -56.48
C GLU A 681 27.38 -3.19 -57.35
N GLU A 682 28.33 -2.28 -57.60
CA GLU A 682 29.44 -2.49 -58.54
C GLU A 682 30.75 -2.76 -57.79
N PHE A 683 31.49 -3.78 -58.26
CA PHE A 683 32.77 -4.19 -57.68
C PHE A 683 33.91 -4.00 -58.67
N ASP A 684 34.76 -3.00 -58.41
CA ASP A 684 36.00 -2.71 -59.16
C ASP A 684 35.85 -2.63 -60.70
N GLY A 685 34.64 -2.39 -61.21
CA GLY A 685 34.34 -2.40 -62.66
C GLY A 685 34.46 -3.79 -63.31
N THR A 686 34.32 -4.85 -62.51
CA THR A 686 34.42 -6.26 -62.94
C THR A 686 33.09 -6.99 -62.84
N LEU A 687 32.30 -6.72 -61.80
CA LEU A 687 31.02 -7.38 -61.51
C LEU A 687 30.00 -6.34 -61.03
N SER A 688 28.72 -6.53 -61.37
CA SER A 688 27.59 -5.85 -60.74
C SER A 688 26.53 -6.86 -60.27
N ILE A 689 25.95 -6.59 -59.10
CA ILE A 689 24.88 -7.38 -58.49
C ILE A 689 23.65 -6.49 -58.36
N THR A 690 22.49 -6.92 -58.86
CA THR A 690 21.22 -6.17 -58.75
C THR A 690 20.15 -7.09 -58.17
N LEU A 691 19.39 -6.59 -57.20
CA LEU A 691 18.24 -7.27 -56.62
C LEU A 691 16.98 -6.42 -56.86
N SER A 692 15.99 -6.96 -57.56
CA SER A 692 14.79 -6.22 -57.99
C SER A 692 13.50 -7.02 -57.83
N SER A 693 12.36 -6.35 -57.81
CA SER A 693 11.02 -6.94 -57.63
C SER A 693 10.87 -7.77 -56.35
N VAL A 694 11.57 -7.42 -55.27
CA VAL A 694 11.55 -8.22 -54.04
C VAL A 694 10.22 -8.06 -53.29
N ASP A 695 9.58 -9.19 -53.03
CA ASP A 695 8.41 -9.34 -52.16
C ASP A 695 8.82 -10.13 -50.91
N LEU A 696 8.57 -9.55 -49.73
CA LEU A 696 8.84 -10.17 -48.43
C LEU A 696 7.55 -10.20 -47.62
N SER A 697 7.24 -11.33 -46.99
CA SER A 697 6.17 -11.43 -46.01
C SER A 697 6.71 -11.87 -44.64
N TRP A 698 6.13 -11.29 -43.60
CA TRP A 698 6.25 -11.71 -42.22
C TRP A 698 4.83 -12.00 -41.73
N ARG A 699 4.56 -13.29 -41.56
CA ARG A 699 3.29 -13.81 -41.10
C ARG A 699 3.38 -14.07 -39.60
N VAL A 700 2.39 -13.60 -38.84
CA VAL A 700 2.35 -13.78 -37.40
C VAL A 700 1.01 -14.39 -37.03
N GLU A 701 1.06 -15.52 -36.34
CA GLU A 701 -0.08 -16.23 -35.77
C GLU A 701 0.03 -16.17 -34.25
N GLY A 702 -1.04 -15.74 -33.57
CA GLY A 702 -1.06 -15.71 -32.11
C GLY A 702 -1.06 -17.13 -31.51
N PRO A 703 -0.79 -17.26 -30.20
CA PRO A 703 -0.85 -18.55 -29.53
C PRO A 703 -2.24 -19.19 -29.58
N ASP A 704 -2.32 -20.50 -29.40
CA ASP A 704 -3.56 -21.27 -29.47
C ASP A 704 -4.71 -20.64 -28.68
N ASN A 705 -5.75 -20.17 -29.40
CA ASN A 705 -6.96 -19.52 -28.86
C ASN A 705 -6.76 -18.17 -28.16
N LEU A 706 -5.62 -17.49 -28.35
CA LEU A 706 -5.34 -16.17 -27.79
C LEU A 706 -5.13 -15.14 -28.90
N ASP A 707 -5.72 -13.95 -28.70
CA ASP A 707 -5.37 -12.80 -29.53
C ASP A 707 -3.93 -12.40 -29.20
N LEU A 708 -3.19 -11.90 -30.19
CA LEU A 708 -1.86 -11.32 -30.01
C LEU A 708 -1.91 -9.85 -30.46
N HIS A 709 -1.08 -9.01 -29.87
CA HIS A 709 -0.89 -7.65 -30.29
C HIS A 709 0.59 -7.40 -30.53
N ILE A 710 0.93 -6.97 -31.73
CA ILE A 710 2.27 -6.50 -32.07
C ILE A 710 2.27 -5.00 -31.81
N ASP A 711 2.87 -4.57 -30.70
CA ASP A 711 3.01 -3.15 -30.37
C ASP A 711 3.87 -2.46 -31.42
N TYR A 712 5.00 -3.10 -31.77
CA TYR A 712 5.76 -2.74 -32.94
C TYR A 712 6.60 -3.89 -33.49
N ALA A 713 6.81 -3.87 -34.80
CA ALA A 713 7.86 -4.65 -35.47
C ALA A 713 8.62 -3.69 -36.39
N ASP A 714 9.86 -3.38 -36.03
CA ASP A 714 10.68 -2.34 -36.66
C ASP A 714 12.08 -2.88 -36.90
N ALA A 715 12.25 -3.43 -38.10
CA ALA A 715 13.41 -4.21 -38.49
C ALA A 715 14.30 -3.43 -39.46
N TRP A 716 15.60 -3.41 -39.20
CA TRP A 716 16.59 -3.15 -40.24
C TRP A 716 16.88 -4.46 -40.98
N ILE A 717 16.41 -4.56 -42.22
CA ILE A 717 16.56 -5.77 -43.03
C ILE A 717 17.67 -5.57 -44.04
N THR A 718 18.60 -6.52 -44.08
CA THR A 718 19.75 -6.53 -44.99
C THR A 718 19.79 -7.83 -45.78
N PHE A 719 19.79 -7.72 -47.11
CA PHE A 719 20.12 -8.82 -48.01
C PHE A 719 21.60 -8.81 -48.34
N ALA A 720 22.28 -9.93 -48.14
CA ALA A 720 23.68 -10.13 -48.53
C ALA A 720 23.76 -11.15 -49.68
N VAL A 721 24.24 -10.73 -50.83
CA VAL A 721 24.49 -11.60 -52.00
C VAL A 721 25.99 -11.82 -52.13
N THR A 722 26.45 -13.02 -51.82
CA THR A 722 27.86 -13.41 -51.96
C THR A 722 28.06 -14.21 -53.25
N VAL A 723 28.96 -13.74 -54.12
CA VAL A 723 29.31 -14.36 -55.40
C VAL A 723 30.78 -14.78 -55.37
N THR A 724 31.06 -16.06 -55.57
CA THR A 724 32.41 -16.61 -55.73
C THR A 724 32.60 -17.10 -57.16
N TYR A 725 33.62 -16.62 -57.88
CA TYR A 725 33.90 -17.02 -59.26
C TYR A 725 35.04 -18.05 -59.35
N ASP A 726 34.85 -19.07 -60.19
CA ASP A 726 35.83 -20.10 -60.52
C ASP A 726 36.22 -19.98 -62.00
N SER A 727 37.46 -19.57 -62.25
CA SER A 727 38.03 -19.36 -63.59
C SER A 727 38.39 -20.66 -64.32
N GLU A 728 38.45 -21.81 -63.66
CA GLU A 728 38.62 -23.11 -64.34
C GLU A 728 37.32 -23.57 -65.00
N THR A 729 36.18 -23.28 -64.36
CA THR A 729 34.85 -23.63 -64.87
C THR A 729 34.13 -22.49 -65.59
N GLU A 730 34.65 -21.26 -65.47
CA GLU A 730 34.04 -20.01 -65.94
C GLU A 730 32.65 -19.74 -65.32
N THR A 731 32.43 -20.15 -64.07
CA THR A 731 31.13 -20.04 -63.39
C THR A 731 31.22 -19.48 -61.97
N CYS A 732 30.09 -18.99 -61.45
CA CYS A 732 29.92 -18.46 -60.11
C CYS A 732 29.18 -19.46 -59.20
N ASN A 733 29.49 -19.41 -57.90
CA ASN A 733 28.62 -19.87 -56.83
C ASN A 733 28.04 -18.63 -56.13
N VAL A 734 26.75 -18.63 -55.86
CA VAL A 734 26.00 -17.47 -55.38
C VAL A 734 25.21 -17.88 -54.16
N THR A 735 25.28 -17.10 -53.09
CA THR A 735 24.45 -17.26 -51.89
C THR A 735 23.73 -15.95 -51.60
N LEU A 736 22.43 -16.01 -51.33
CA LEU A 736 21.62 -14.89 -50.85
C LEU A 736 21.19 -15.17 -49.42
N GLU A 737 21.61 -14.31 -48.50
CA GLU A 737 21.24 -14.34 -47.09
C GLU A 737 20.41 -13.10 -46.74
N ILE A 738 19.55 -13.24 -45.74
CA ILE A 738 18.81 -12.13 -45.14
C ILE A 738 19.12 -12.05 -43.65
N THR A 739 19.38 -10.83 -43.20
CA THR A 739 19.59 -10.50 -41.79
C THR A 739 18.54 -9.47 -41.37
N LEU A 740 17.85 -9.72 -40.27
CA LEU A 740 16.95 -8.77 -39.61
C LEU A 740 17.55 -8.40 -38.26
N GLU A 741 17.70 -7.11 -38.03
CA GLU A 741 18.22 -6.54 -36.79
C GLU A 741 17.23 -5.50 -36.24
N PRO A 742 17.20 -5.26 -34.92
CA PRO A 742 16.46 -4.12 -34.38
C PRO A 742 16.86 -2.83 -35.08
N TYR A 743 15.87 -2.00 -35.45
CA TYR A 743 16.18 -0.71 -36.05
C TYR A 743 17.04 0.15 -35.10
N PRO A 744 18.11 0.82 -35.59
CA PRO A 744 18.97 1.62 -34.72
C PRO A 744 18.19 2.66 -33.90
N GLY A 745 18.16 2.46 -32.58
CA GLY A 745 17.43 3.30 -31.63
C GLY A 745 16.28 2.59 -30.92
N ASN A 746 15.88 1.42 -31.38
CA ASN A 746 14.92 0.54 -30.69
C ASN A 746 15.67 -0.55 -29.92
N ASP A 747 15.11 -0.97 -28.78
CA ASP A 747 15.66 -2.06 -27.97
C ASP A 747 15.29 -3.44 -28.53
N TYR A 748 14.17 -3.56 -29.25
CA TYR A 748 13.65 -4.81 -29.79
C TYR A 748 13.45 -4.76 -31.31
N LEU A 749 13.62 -5.90 -31.98
CA LEU A 749 13.24 -6.15 -33.38
C LEU A 749 11.72 -6.12 -33.51
N TYR A 750 11.04 -6.77 -32.57
CA TYR A 750 9.60 -6.68 -32.38
C TYR A 750 9.27 -6.77 -30.89
N LEU A 751 8.19 -6.10 -30.50
CA LEU A 751 7.58 -6.15 -29.18
C LEU A 751 6.11 -6.51 -29.36
N GLU A 752 5.65 -7.49 -28.60
CA GLU A 752 4.28 -7.95 -28.64
C GLU A 752 3.76 -8.39 -27.28
N HIS A 753 2.44 -8.43 -27.15
CA HIS A 753 1.75 -8.95 -25.98
C HIS A 753 0.54 -9.81 -26.31
N ILE A 754 0.30 -10.78 -25.45
CA ILE A 754 -0.96 -11.50 -25.33
C ILE A 754 -1.80 -10.88 -24.22
N PRO A 755 -3.13 -11.07 -24.21
CA PRO A 755 -3.96 -10.46 -23.19
C PRO A 755 -3.76 -11.11 -21.80
N GLY A 756 -3.57 -10.31 -20.76
CA GLY A 756 -3.78 -10.77 -19.39
C GLY A 756 -5.26 -11.03 -19.09
N ARG A 757 -5.61 -11.53 -17.90
CA ARG A 757 -6.96 -12.04 -17.64
C ARG A 757 -7.54 -11.66 -16.28
N TYR A 758 -8.81 -11.27 -16.30
CA TYR A 758 -9.70 -11.42 -15.14
C TYR A 758 -10.40 -12.77 -15.21
N GLU A 759 -10.04 -13.70 -14.32
CA GLU A 759 -10.61 -15.05 -14.28
C GLU A 759 -12.12 -15.02 -14.02
N TRP A 760 -12.60 -14.07 -13.24
CA TRP A 760 -14.02 -13.99 -12.86
C TRP A 760 -14.64 -12.64 -13.10
N THR A 761 -15.89 -12.66 -13.57
CA THR A 761 -16.85 -11.57 -13.40
C THR A 761 -18.01 -12.03 -12.53
N VAL A 762 -18.28 -11.31 -11.46
CA VAL A 762 -19.19 -11.73 -10.38
C VAL A 762 -20.26 -10.67 -10.15
N VAL A 763 -21.51 -11.13 -10.15
CA VAL A 763 -22.69 -10.34 -9.74
C VAL A 763 -23.41 -11.02 -8.59
N GLY A 764 -24.20 -10.27 -7.83
CA GLY A 764 -25.05 -10.85 -6.79
C GLY A 764 -26.07 -11.84 -7.36
N ARG A 765 -26.25 -13.00 -6.73
CA ARG A 765 -27.33 -13.94 -7.06
C ARG A 765 -28.70 -13.27 -6.99
N ASP A 766 -28.89 -12.46 -5.96
CA ASP A 766 -30.14 -11.75 -5.68
C ASP A 766 -30.12 -10.30 -6.23
N ALA A 767 -29.16 -9.99 -7.11
CA ALA A 767 -29.00 -8.67 -7.70
C ALA A 767 -30.15 -8.32 -8.67
N ALA A 768 -30.35 -7.01 -8.88
CA ALA A 768 -31.24 -6.54 -9.92
C ALA A 768 -30.56 -6.67 -11.29
N SER A 769 -31.35 -6.78 -12.36
CA SER A 769 -30.82 -6.95 -13.72
C SER A 769 -29.87 -5.83 -14.16
N VAL A 770 -29.95 -4.65 -13.53
CA VAL A 770 -29.05 -3.52 -13.77
C VAL A 770 -27.59 -3.87 -13.50
N ASP A 771 -27.30 -4.70 -12.50
CA ASP A 771 -25.94 -5.09 -12.14
C ASP A 771 -25.36 -6.07 -13.18
N SER A 772 -26.17 -7.01 -13.69
CA SER A 772 -25.76 -7.92 -14.77
C SER A 772 -25.51 -7.21 -16.10
N VAL A 773 -26.32 -6.20 -16.43
CA VAL A 773 -26.09 -5.39 -17.64
C VAL A 773 -24.88 -4.46 -17.42
N GLY A 774 -24.67 -3.95 -16.20
CA GLY A 774 -23.46 -3.22 -15.83
C GLY A 774 -22.19 -4.07 -16.00
N ALA A 775 -22.21 -5.32 -15.52
CA ALA A 775 -21.11 -6.27 -15.68
C ALA A 775 -20.75 -6.47 -17.16
N ALA A 776 -21.73 -6.58 -18.06
CA ALA A 776 -21.47 -6.69 -19.49
C ALA A 776 -20.69 -5.48 -20.06
N LEU A 777 -20.96 -4.27 -19.57
CA LEU A 777 -20.24 -3.05 -19.97
C LEU A 777 -18.82 -3.02 -19.40
N VAL A 778 -18.64 -3.36 -18.12
CA VAL A 778 -17.31 -3.43 -17.49
C VAL A 778 -16.44 -4.46 -18.20
N THR A 779 -16.94 -5.67 -18.46
CA THR A 779 -16.18 -6.70 -19.18
C THR A 779 -15.86 -6.28 -20.61
N ALA A 780 -16.76 -5.55 -21.29
CA ALA A 780 -16.50 -5.04 -22.62
C ALA A 780 -15.39 -3.97 -22.62
N ALA A 781 -15.29 -3.18 -21.56
CA ALA A 781 -14.21 -2.20 -21.37
C ALA A 781 -12.84 -2.88 -21.33
N PHE A 782 -12.70 -3.93 -20.51
CA PHE A 782 -11.48 -4.75 -20.43
C PHE A 782 -11.16 -5.46 -21.74
N LYS A 783 -12.16 -6.05 -22.42
CA LYS A 783 -11.96 -6.68 -23.73
C LYS A 783 -11.46 -5.68 -24.79
N ASN A 784 -11.94 -4.43 -24.77
CA ASN A 784 -11.44 -3.37 -25.66
C ASN A 784 -9.99 -2.98 -25.34
N LYS A 785 -9.57 -3.16 -24.07
CA LYS A 785 -8.20 -2.99 -23.59
C LYS A 785 -7.30 -4.20 -23.80
N GLN A 786 -7.75 -5.20 -24.57
CA GLN A 786 -7.02 -6.45 -24.77
C GLN A 786 -6.74 -7.18 -23.43
N VAL A 787 -7.71 -7.15 -22.52
CA VAL A 787 -7.72 -7.99 -21.33
C VAL A 787 -8.82 -9.04 -21.50
N GLU A 788 -8.47 -10.31 -21.33
CA GLU A 788 -9.41 -11.43 -21.43
C GLU A 788 -10.30 -11.53 -20.19
N ILE A 789 -11.49 -12.07 -20.42
CA ILE A 789 -12.44 -12.41 -19.37
C ILE A 789 -12.61 -13.92 -19.39
N GLY A 790 -12.32 -14.57 -18.26
CA GLY A 790 -12.42 -16.01 -18.10
C GLY A 790 -13.86 -16.50 -18.01
N LEU A 791 -14.37 -16.58 -16.79
CA LEU A 791 -15.72 -17.03 -16.46
C LEU A 791 -16.58 -15.91 -15.86
N ALA A 792 -17.89 -16.13 -15.89
CA ALA A 792 -18.86 -15.32 -15.16
C ALA A 792 -19.64 -16.20 -14.16
N GLY A 793 -19.96 -15.64 -13.00
CA GLY A 793 -20.66 -16.34 -11.94
C GLY A 793 -21.45 -15.42 -11.01
N ALA A 794 -22.14 -16.05 -10.08
CA ALA A 794 -22.79 -15.38 -8.96
C ALA A 794 -21.82 -15.27 -7.76
N ASP A 795 -22.15 -14.42 -6.80
CA ASP A 795 -21.50 -14.44 -5.49
C ASP A 795 -21.84 -15.73 -4.70
N MET A 796 -23.12 -16.12 -4.70
CA MET A 796 -23.70 -17.21 -3.94
C MET A 796 -24.36 -18.27 -4.83
N TYR A 797 -24.42 -19.50 -4.35
CA TYR A 797 -25.15 -20.59 -5.00
C TYR A 797 -26.66 -20.34 -5.06
N ASP A 798 -27.26 -20.59 -6.24
CA ASP A 798 -28.71 -20.63 -6.43
C ASP A 798 -29.26 -22.07 -6.34
N PRO A 799 -30.18 -22.37 -5.40
CA PRO A 799 -30.77 -23.70 -5.28
C PRO A 799 -31.74 -24.08 -6.42
N LEU A 800 -32.17 -23.13 -7.26
CA LEU A 800 -33.07 -23.38 -8.38
C LEU A 800 -32.28 -23.94 -9.57
N PRO A 801 -32.55 -25.19 -10.02
CA PRO A 801 -31.72 -25.84 -11.04
C PRO A 801 -31.58 -25.09 -12.38
N TYR A 802 -32.55 -24.23 -12.70
CA TYR A 802 -32.54 -23.43 -13.93
C TYR A 802 -31.81 -22.09 -13.81
N ASN A 803 -31.38 -21.71 -12.60
CA ASN A 803 -30.54 -20.54 -12.32
C ASN A 803 -29.12 -20.93 -11.89
N GLN A 804 -28.81 -22.24 -11.78
CA GLN A 804 -27.51 -22.70 -11.33
C GLN A 804 -26.40 -22.30 -12.30
N MET A 805 -25.39 -21.64 -11.76
CA MET A 805 -24.18 -21.18 -12.44
C MET A 805 -23.01 -21.21 -11.43
N PRO A 806 -21.76 -20.95 -11.89
CA PRO A 806 -20.64 -20.80 -10.99
C PRO A 806 -20.88 -19.78 -9.87
N TYR A 807 -20.27 -20.00 -8.71
CA TYR A 807 -20.33 -19.05 -7.60
C TYR A 807 -19.04 -19.05 -6.79
N VAL A 808 -18.71 -17.89 -6.21
CA VAL A 808 -17.35 -17.61 -5.70
C VAL A 808 -17.24 -17.52 -4.18
N ILE A 809 -18.32 -17.21 -3.45
CA ILE A 809 -18.28 -17.12 -1.99
C ILE A 809 -18.52 -18.51 -1.38
N SER A 810 -17.69 -18.86 -0.41
CA SER A 810 -17.75 -20.13 0.29
C SER A 810 -19.01 -20.22 1.13
N LYS A 811 -19.74 -21.32 0.93
CA LYS A 811 -20.94 -21.64 1.71
C LYS A 811 -20.52 -22.39 2.96
N ILE A 812 -20.51 -21.68 4.09
CA ILE A 812 -20.07 -22.20 5.39
C ILE A 812 -21.24 -22.88 6.13
N GLY A 813 -22.43 -22.29 6.03
CA GLY A 813 -23.68 -22.79 6.57
C GLY A 813 -24.31 -23.91 5.74
N VAL A 814 -25.43 -24.45 6.23
CA VAL A 814 -26.12 -25.58 5.58
C VAL A 814 -27.16 -25.13 4.55
N GLY A 815 -27.73 -23.93 4.71
CA GLY A 815 -28.75 -23.36 3.83
C GLY A 815 -28.18 -22.56 2.66
N ASN A 816 -29.00 -21.79 1.97
CA ASN A 816 -28.55 -20.95 0.85
C ASN A 816 -28.92 -19.47 1.06
N ALA A 817 -29.27 -19.07 2.28
CA ALA A 817 -29.50 -17.67 2.59
C ALA A 817 -28.16 -16.94 2.72
N ARG A 818 -28.14 -15.60 2.61
CA ARG A 818 -26.93 -14.79 2.80
C ARG A 818 -26.19 -15.12 4.11
N ALA A 819 -26.94 -15.36 5.19
CA ALA A 819 -26.39 -15.75 6.48
C ALA A 819 -25.66 -17.11 6.51
N ASP A 820 -25.90 -17.98 5.53
CA ASP A 820 -25.17 -19.25 5.37
C ASP A 820 -23.79 -19.07 4.70
N TYR A 821 -23.44 -17.85 4.29
CA TYR A 821 -22.12 -17.51 3.73
C TYR A 821 -21.24 -16.74 4.72
N TYR A 822 -21.73 -16.54 5.94
CA TYR A 822 -20.96 -15.98 7.04
C TYR A 822 -20.31 -17.09 7.87
N TYR A 823 -19.17 -16.79 8.49
CA TYR A 823 -18.47 -17.72 9.40
C TYR A 823 -19.36 -18.14 10.58
N GLY A 824 -20.25 -17.25 11.03
CA GLY A 824 -21.27 -17.60 12.02
C GLY A 824 -22.33 -16.52 12.22
N GLY A 825 -23.28 -16.78 13.13
CA GLY A 825 -24.36 -15.83 13.43
C GLY A 825 -23.95 -14.54 14.14
N THR A 826 -22.70 -14.46 14.61
CA THR A 826 -22.09 -13.28 15.22
C THR A 826 -20.74 -12.94 14.59
N ASP A 827 -20.31 -13.73 13.61
CA ASP A 827 -19.07 -13.53 12.86
C ASP A 827 -19.47 -13.38 11.39
N TYR A 828 -19.60 -12.13 11.00
CA TYR A 828 -20.14 -11.72 9.70
C TYR A 828 -19.10 -11.80 8.57
N ARG A 829 -17.88 -12.30 8.85
CA ARG A 829 -16.88 -12.52 7.81
C ARG A 829 -17.40 -13.51 6.78
N THR A 830 -17.07 -13.25 5.52
CA THR A 830 -17.24 -14.17 4.39
C THR A 830 -15.87 -14.72 3.95
N ALA A 831 -15.85 -15.85 3.25
CA ALA A 831 -14.64 -16.39 2.63
C ALA A 831 -14.88 -16.61 1.15
N LEU A 832 -13.86 -16.41 0.33
CA LEU A 832 -13.85 -16.94 -1.02
C LEU A 832 -13.81 -18.48 -0.97
N ARG A 833 -14.38 -19.10 -2.00
CA ARG A 833 -14.08 -20.50 -2.29
C ARG A 833 -12.65 -20.61 -2.75
N ASP A 834 -12.10 -21.80 -2.58
CA ASP A 834 -10.74 -22.08 -3.04
C ASP A 834 -10.69 -22.15 -4.59
N ASP A 835 -11.40 -23.12 -5.16
CA ASP A 835 -11.51 -23.32 -6.60
C ASP A 835 -12.98 -23.60 -7.02
N TRP A 836 -13.29 -23.36 -8.29
CA TRP A 836 -14.60 -23.68 -8.85
C TRP A 836 -14.83 -25.20 -8.94
N CYS A 837 -13.88 -25.90 -9.57
CA CYS A 837 -13.82 -27.35 -9.70
C CYS A 837 -12.46 -27.84 -9.19
N TYR A 838 -12.48 -28.95 -8.44
CA TYR A 838 -11.27 -29.65 -8.03
C TYR A 838 -10.99 -30.85 -8.94
N ALA A 839 -9.74 -31.34 -8.91
CA ALA A 839 -9.27 -32.50 -9.67
C ALA A 839 -10.28 -33.66 -9.71
N GLY A 840 -10.70 -34.05 -10.93
CA GLY A 840 -11.58 -35.22 -11.13
C GLY A 840 -13.07 -34.94 -10.91
N THR A 841 -13.48 -33.69 -10.68
CA THR A 841 -14.89 -33.28 -10.74
C THR A 841 -15.36 -33.19 -12.19
N VAL A 842 -14.66 -32.39 -12.99
CA VAL A 842 -14.80 -32.25 -14.44
C VAL A 842 -13.38 -31.97 -14.96
N SER A 843 -12.88 -32.82 -15.86
CA SER A 843 -11.51 -32.67 -16.39
C SER A 843 -11.43 -31.44 -17.30
N GLY A 844 -10.46 -30.56 -17.08
CA GLY A 844 -10.21 -29.38 -17.91
C GLY A 844 -11.13 -28.19 -17.60
N ASP A 845 -11.67 -28.12 -16.38
CA ASP A 845 -12.55 -27.03 -15.91
C ASP A 845 -12.08 -26.50 -14.54
N GLU A 846 -10.80 -26.68 -14.24
CA GLU A 846 -10.14 -26.20 -13.02
C GLU A 846 -9.89 -24.68 -13.12
N TRP A 847 -10.57 -23.91 -12.27
CA TRP A 847 -10.45 -22.44 -12.21
C TRP A 847 -10.19 -21.99 -10.77
N PRO A 848 -9.12 -21.20 -10.53
CA PRO A 848 -8.85 -20.65 -9.20
C PRO A 848 -9.91 -19.62 -8.85
N ILE A 849 -10.31 -19.54 -7.57
CA ILE A 849 -11.18 -18.48 -7.06
C ILE A 849 -10.40 -17.61 -6.08
N SER A 850 -10.01 -18.13 -4.91
CA SER A 850 -8.96 -17.46 -4.13
C SER A 850 -7.65 -17.55 -4.91
N SER A 851 -6.86 -16.47 -4.91
CA SER A 851 -5.66 -16.25 -5.74
C SER A 851 -5.92 -15.82 -7.20
N SER A 852 -7.17 -15.63 -7.60
CA SER A 852 -7.53 -15.22 -8.96
C SER A 852 -7.70 -13.69 -9.10
N ASN A 853 -7.85 -13.20 -10.33
CA ASN A 853 -8.27 -11.83 -10.61
C ASN A 853 -9.78 -11.79 -10.85
N MET A 854 -10.49 -10.94 -10.12
CA MET A 854 -11.95 -10.92 -10.09
C MET A 854 -12.52 -9.52 -10.29
N ILE A 855 -13.53 -9.40 -11.14
CA ILE A 855 -14.39 -8.23 -11.30
C ILE A 855 -15.67 -8.46 -10.50
N GLY A 856 -16.00 -7.56 -9.59
CA GLY A 856 -17.29 -7.53 -8.89
C GLY A 856 -18.15 -6.36 -9.34
N VAL A 857 -19.40 -6.62 -9.72
CA VAL A 857 -20.38 -5.56 -10.05
C VAL A 857 -21.61 -5.63 -9.16
N GLY A 858 -22.02 -4.47 -8.66
CA GLY A 858 -23.10 -4.32 -7.67
C GLY A 858 -22.57 -4.19 -6.24
N GLY A 859 -23.22 -3.35 -5.44
CA GLY A 859 -22.69 -2.94 -4.13
C GLY A 859 -22.80 -3.99 -3.02
N PRO A 860 -22.22 -3.72 -1.84
CA PRO A 860 -22.17 -4.64 -0.70
C PRO A 860 -23.53 -5.19 -0.24
N LEU A 861 -24.63 -4.46 -0.51
CA LEU A 861 -25.98 -4.91 -0.22
C LEU A 861 -26.50 -5.99 -1.19
N ALA A 862 -26.03 -6.00 -2.44
CA ALA A 862 -26.50 -6.89 -3.49
C ALA A 862 -25.51 -8.03 -3.79
N ASN A 863 -24.20 -7.81 -3.59
CA ASN A 863 -23.13 -8.72 -3.97
C ASN A 863 -22.18 -8.99 -2.79
N LEU A 864 -22.05 -10.26 -2.39
CA LEU A 864 -21.17 -10.67 -1.28
C LEU A 864 -19.67 -10.57 -1.61
N LEU A 865 -19.27 -10.54 -2.88
CA LEU A 865 -17.88 -10.22 -3.24
C LEU A 865 -17.57 -8.75 -2.93
N ALA A 866 -18.48 -7.83 -3.29
CA ALA A 866 -18.35 -6.43 -2.92
C ALA A 866 -18.44 -6.24 -1.40
N TYR A 867 -19.26 -7.02 -0.70
CA TYR A 867 -19.29 -7.05 0.77
C TYR A 867 -17.96 -7.50 1.37
N TYR A 868 -17.32 -8.53 0.80
CA TYR A 868 -15.99 -8.97 1.21
C TYR A 868 -14.96 -7.85 0.99
N GLY A 869 -14.93 -7.26 -0.21
CA GLY A 869 -14.02 -6.17 -0.57
C GLY A 869 -14.24 -4.86 0.20
N ASN A 870 -15.44 -4.65 0.76
CA ASN A 870 -15.82 -3.42 1.46
C ASN A 870 -14.92 -3.10 2.66
N ASP A 871 -14.40 -4.11 3.36
CA ASP A 871 -13.54 -3.90 4.53
C ASP A 871 -12.06 -3.67 4.16
N PHE A 872 -11.73 -3.69 2.86
CA PHE A 872 -10.37 -3.50 2.34
C PHE A 872 -10.22 -2.23 1.49
N ALA A 873 -11.30 -1.77 0.86
CA ALA A 873 -11.31 -0.57 0.02
C ALA A 873 -11.23 0.73 0.84
N GLN A 874 -10.82 1.82 0.20
CA GLN A 874 -10.72 3.15 0.81
C GLN A 874 -11.99 3.99 0.62
N ALA A 875 -12.89 3.54 -0.27
CA ALA A 875 -14.27 3.99 -0.35
C ALA A 875 -15.21 2.84 0.06
N ILE A 876 -15.84 2.94 1.23
CA ILE A 876 -16.66 1.86 1.81
C ILE A 876 -18.14 2.24 1.87
N PHE A 877 -19.03 1.25 1.96
CA PHE A 877 -20.43 1.45 2.29
C PHE A 877 -20.66 1.29 3.81
N GLY A 878 -21.22 2.31 4.46
CA GLY A 878 -21.55 2.29 5.88
C GLY A 878 -22.79 1.45 6.18
N LEU A 879 -22.61 0.14 6.28
CA LEU A 879 -23.67 -0.80 6.66
C LEU A 879 -24.16 -0.54 8.09
N ASN A 880 -25.48 -0.41 8.28
CA ASN A 880 -26.12 -0.14 9.58
C ASN A 880 -25.80 -1.19 10.65
N GLU A 881 -25.41 -2.40 10.25
CA GLU A 881 -24.96 -3.45 11.16
C GLU A 881 -23.62 -3.11 11.86
N PHE A 882 -22.82 -2.22 11.27
CA PHE A 882 -21.43 -1.95 11.63
C PHE A 882 -21.13 -0.48 11.93
N THR A 883 -22.09 0.43 11.76
CA THR A 883 -21.96 1.83 12.17
C THR A 883 -23.25 2.33 12.80
N ASP A 884 -23.13 3.03 13.94
CA ASP A 884 -24.17 3.83 14.57
C ASP A 884 -23.89 5.34 14.43
N TYR A 885 -22.83 5.68 13.69
CA TYR A 885 -22.51 7.06 13.36
C TYR A 885 -23.44 7.51 12.25
N SER A 886 -24.45 8.31 12.61
CA SER A 886 -25.58 8.68 11.74
C SER A 886 -25.21 9.30 10.39
N TYR A 887 -24.00 9.84 10.25
CA TYR A 887 -23.52 10.36 8.99
C TYR A 887 -23.02 9.29 8.03
N TRP A 888 -22.57 8.14 8.54
CA TRP A 888 -22.05 7.03 7.74
C TRP A 888 -23.12 5.98 7.39
N GLU A 889 -24.19 5.92 8.18
CA GLU A 889 -25.31 5.00 7.95
C GLU A 889 -25.87 5.11 6.52
N GLU A 890 -25.87 3.98 5.80
CA GLU A 890 -26.36 3.82 4.43
C GLU A 890 -25.73 4.78 3.41
N ALA A 891 -24.45 5.13 3.58
CA ALA A 891 -23.75 6.02 2.67
C ALA A 891 -22.38 5.50 2.21
N ILE A 892 -21.81 6.11 1.18
CA ILE A 892 -20.44 5.84 0.70
C ILE A 892 -19.47 6.75 1.47
N ILE A 893 -18.40 6.18 2.05
CA ILE A 893 -17.49 6.84 2.98
C ILE A 893 -16.08 6.90 2.40
N PRO A 894 -15.47 8.10 2.26
CA PRO A 894 -14.09 8.26 1.84
C PRO A 894 -13.13 8.17 3.04
N LEU A 895 -12.65 6.96 3.37
CA LEU A 895 -11.93 6.72 4.64
C LEU A 895 -10.66 7.56 4.83
N THR A 896 -9.95 7.85 3.74
CA THR A 896 -8.63 8.49 3.76
C THR A 896 -8.65 9.96 3.32
N CYS A 897 -9.83 10.54 3.12
CA CYS A 897 -9.98 11.97 2.86
C CYS A 897 -9.42 12.82 4.01
N TRP A 898 -8.87 14.00 3.72
CA TRP A 898 -8.35 14.94 4.72
C TRP A 898 -9.47 15.56 5.55
N ASN A 899 -10.69 15.54 5.04
CA ASN A 899 -11.85 16.13 5.67
C ASN A 899 -13.04 15.19 5.85
N ILE A 900 -12.85 14.17 6.69
CA ILE A 900 -13.92 13.27 7.14
C ILE A 900 -15.11 14.03 7.78
N ALA A 901 -14.95 15.29 8.21
CA ALA A 901 -16.01 16.07 8.87
C ALA A 901 -16.93 16.88 7.94
N LYS A 902 -16.57 17.13 6.66
CA LYS A 902 -17.35 17.95 5.71
C LYS A 902 -17.83 17.14 4.50
N THR A 903 -17.02 16.21 4.00
CA THR A 903 -17.37 15.18 3.01
C THR A 903 -17.68 13.85 3.72
N GLN A 904 -18.42 13.93 4.84
CA GLN A 904 -18.66 12.82 5.78
C GLN A 904 -19.14 11.53 5.12
N ALA A 905 -19.88 11.67 4.02
CA ALA A 905 -20.56 10.59 3.34
C ALA A 905 -21.19 11.08 2.03
N TYR A 906 -21.33 10.15 1.08
CA TYR A 906 -22.00 10.36 -0.20
C TYR A 906 -23.25 9.48 -0.29
N SER A 907 -24.42 10.13 -0.41
CA SER A 907 -25.71 9.45 -0.58
C SER A 907 -26.43 9.98 -1.81
N SER A 908 -27.00 9.07 -2.58
CA SER A 908 -27.72 9.43 -3.81
C SER A 908 -29.11 9.99 -3.56
N SER A 909 -29.54 10.83 -4.49
CA SER A 909 -30.89 11.33 -4.64
C SER A 909 -31.41 11.03 -6.06
N ASN A 910 -32.60 11.51 -6.36
CA ASN A 910 -33.15 11.39 -7.72
C ASN A 910 -32.29 12.12 -8.76
N GLU A 911 -31.72 13.27 -8.41
CA GLU A 911 -30.99 14.17 -9.33
C GLU A 911 -29.45 14.01 -9.21
N THR A 912 -28.97 13.23 -8.26
CA THR A 912 -27.52 12.99 -8.06
C THR A 912 -27.27 11.55 -7.64
N GLY A 913 -26.44 10.81 -8.36
CA GLY A 913 -25.95 9.48 -7.98
C GLY A 913 -24.50 9.51 -7.53
N TYR A 914 -24.12 8.49 -6.77
CA TYR A 914 -22.74 8.24 -6.39
C TYR A 914 -22.39 6.76 -6.59
N ALA A 915 -21.16 6.51 -7.03
CA ALA A 915 -20.63 5.17 -7.24
C ALA A 915 -19.15 5.10 -6.87
N VAL A 916 -18.67 3.88 -6.63
CA VAL A 916 -17.29 3.55 -6.29
C VAL A 916 -16.72 2.66 -7.38
N ILE A 917 -15.48 2.96 -7.76
CA ILE A 917 -14.61 2.05 -8.48
C ILE A 917 -13.37 1.87 -7.60
N SER A 918 -13.08 0.63 -7.21
CA SER A 918 -12.02 0.33 -6.26
C SER A 918 -11.30 -0.96 -6.63
N THR A 919 -10.05 -1.09 -6.21
CA THR A 919 -9.28 -2.32 -6.33
C THR A 919 -8.54 -2.64 -5.04
N TYR A 920 -8.23 -3.92 -4.87
CA TYR A 920 -7.45 -4.43 -3.74
C TYR A 920 -6.90 -5.81 -4.08
N LYS A 921 -5.66 -6.11 -3.64
CA LYS A 921 -5.09 -7.46 -3.67
C LYS A 921 -5.02 -8.00 -2.25
N ASP A 922 -5.79 -9.05 -1.96
CA ASP A 922 -5.78 -9.64 -0.62
C ASP A 922 -4.53 -10.48 -0.37
N ILE A 923 -4.32 -10.87 0.89
CA ILE A 923 -3.13 -11.62 1.30
C ILE A 923 -3.10 -13.08 0.79
N ASN A 924 -4.14 -13.54 0.09
CA ASN A 924 -4.12 -14.77 -0.71
C ASN A 924 -3.66 -14.52 -2.16
N GLY A 925 -3.32 -13.28 -2.51
CA GLY A 925 -2.97 -12.87 -3.87
C GLY A 925 -4.17 -12.67 -4.80
N THR A 926 -5.40 -12.64 -4.27
CA THR A 926 -6.62 -12.42 -5.05
C THR A 926 -6.75 -10.93 -5.38
N VAL A 927 -6.80 -10.58 -6.66
CA VAL A 927 -7.06 -9.20 -7.10
C VAL A 927 -8.57 -9.02 -7.25
N ILE A 928 -9.12 -7.98 -6.63
CA ILE A 928 -10.55 -7.68 -6.64
C ILE A 928 -10.75 -6.27 -7.18
N PHE A 929 -11.32 -6.16 -8.38
CA PHE A 929 -11.75 -4.91 -8.98
C PHE A 929 -13.27 -4.76 -8.84
N LEU A 930 -13.75 -3.72 -8.18
CA LEU A 930 -15.17 -3.52 -7.88
C LEU A 930 -15.72 -2.28 -8.58
N VAL A 931 -16.93 -2.40 -9.14
CA VAL A 931 -17.73 -1.28 -9.65
C VAL A 931 -19.13 -1.35 -9.05
N TRP A 932 -19.50 -0.37 -8.25
CA TRP A 932 -20.82 -0.35 -7.61
C TRP A 932 -21.34 1.04 -7.28
N GLY A 933 -22.66 1.21 -7.39
CA GLY A 933 -23.35 2.44 -7.01
C GLY A 933 -23.99 2.37 -5.64
N HIS A 934 -24.24 3.54 -5.04
CA HIS A 934 -25.10 3.66 -3.86
C HIS A 934 -26.51 3.12 -4.15
N TRP A 935 -27.05 3.38 -5.35
CA TRP A 935 -28.21 2.66 -5.91
C TRP A 935 -27.84 1.86 -7.16
N GLY A 936 -28.65 0.84 -7.50
CA GLY A 936 -28.43 0.03 -8.71
C GLY A 936 -28.48 0.82 -10.03
N ARG A 937 -29.20 1.95 -10.08
CA ARG A 937 -29.13 2.90 -11.21
C ARG A 937 -27.71 3.46 -11.36
N ASP A 938 -27.11 3.83 -10.25
CA ASP A 938 -25.79 4.46 -10.22
C ASP A 938 -24.72 3.42 -10.56
N THR A 939 -24.87 2.15 -10.14
CA THR A 939 -24.02 1.02 -10.60
C THR A 939 -24.00 0.93 -12.12
N PHE A 940 -25.18 0.94 -12.75
CA PHE A 940 -25.29 0.81 -14.20
C PHE A 940 -24.62 1.98 -14.93
N TYR A 941 -24.89 3.22 -14.49
CA TYR A 941 -24.31 4.39 -15.15
C TYR A 941 -22.82 4.57 -14.87
N ALA A 942 -22.33 4.16 -13.70
CA ALA A 942 -20.89 4.06 -13.44
C ALA A 942 -20.23 3.01 -14.34
N SER A 943 -20.86 1.85 -14.53
CA SER A 943 -20.39 0.81 -15.47
C SER A 943 -20.34 1.30 -16.91
N LYS A 944 -21.35 2.09 -17.33
CA LYS A 944 -21.38 2.73 -18.65
C LYS A 944 -20.27 3.76 -18.80
N TRP A 945 -20.10 4.64 -17.81
CA TRP A 945 -19.02 5.63 -17.80
C TRP A 945 -17.65 4.95 -17.85
N PHE A 946 -17.44 3.91 -17.05
CA PHE A 946 -16.20 3.13 -17.08
C PHE A 946 -15.91 2.55 -18.46
N HIS A 947 -16.92 1.98 -19.11
CA HIS A 947 -16.79 1.42 -20.46
C HIS A 947 -16.43 2.46 -21.54
N GLU A 948 -17.02 3.64 -21.48
CA GLU A 948 -16.87 4.66 -22.53
C GLU A 948 -15.70 5.62 -22.29
N GLU A 949 -15.35 5.86 -21.03
CA GLU A 949 -14.40 6.89 -20.62
C GLU A 949 -13.46 6.40 -19.51
N GLY A 950 -14.00 5.87 -18.41
CA GLY A 950 -13.23 5.63 -17.18
C GLY A 950 -12.05 4.68 -17.33
N VAL A 951 -12.20 3.58 -18.09
CA VAL A 951 -11.09 2.63 -18.33
C VAL A 951 -9.93 3.27 -19.09
N PHE A 952 -10.20 4.29 -19.92
CA PHE A 952 -9.16 5.03 -20.63
C PHE A 952 -8.46 6.00 -19.69
N GLN A 953 -9.23 6.68 -18.85
CA GLN A 953 -8.68 7.62 -17.88
C GLN A 953 -7.77 6.90 -16.88
N LEU A 954 -8.19 5.78 -16.30
CA LEU A 954 -7.44 5.08 -15.24
C LEU A 954 -6.07 4.54 -15.65
N GLN A 955 -5.72 4.49 -16.95
CA GLN A 955 -4.36 4.15 -17.39
C GLN A 955 -3.32 5.22 -17.02
N GLU A 956 -3.78 6.44 -16.71
CA GLU A 956 -2.97 7.55 -16.24
C GLU A 956 -3.33 7.90 -14.79
N ALA A 957 -3.94 6.95 -14.05
CA ALA A 957 -4.19 7.10 -12.63
C ALA A 957 -2.85 7.22 -11.88
N PRO A 958 -2.74 8.10 -10.87
CA PRO A 958 -1.55 8.18 -10.01
C PRO A 958 -1.31 6.87 -9.27
N ASP A 959 -0.04 6.52 -9.12
CA ASP A 959 0.39 5.34 -8.35
C ASP A 959 -0.17 5.42 -6.92
N GLY A 960 -0.64 4.29 -6.38
CA GLY A 960 -1.24 4.20 -5.06
C GLY A 960 -2.71 4.62 -4.97
N LEU A 961 -3.35 5.01 -6.08
CA LEU A 961 -4.78 5.29 -6.17
C LEU A 961 -5.60 3.99 -6.21
N THR A 962 -6.16 3.59 -5.06
CA THR A 962 -6.90 2.32 -4.93
C THR A 962 -8.41 2.48 -5.10
N SER A 963 -8.96 3.67 -4.89
CA SER A 963 -10.41 3.91 -4.96
C SER A 963 -10.77 5.30 -5.49
N ILE A 964 -11.84 5.39 -6.28
CA ILE A 964 -12.46 6.66 -6.68
C ILE A 964 -13.95 6.70 -6.34
N ILE A 965 -14.46 7.88 -6.03
CA ILE A 965 -15.91 8.13 -5.92
C ILE A 965 -16.35 8.97 -7.13
N LEU A 966 -17.28 8.40 -7.90
CA LEU A 966 -17.88 9.01 -9.08
C LEU A 966 -19.23 9.64 -8.70
N LYS A 967 -19.37 10.94 -8.93
CA LYS A 967 -20.64 11.66 -8.92
C LYS A 967 -21.29 11.63 -10.30
N ILE A 968 -22.59 11.38 -10.34
CA ILE A 968 -23.39 11.34 -11.56
C ILE A 968 -24.55 12.34 -11.41
N ASP A 969 -24.62 13.34 -12.27
CA ASP A 969 -25.77 14.26 -12.28
C ASP A 969 -26.88 13.72 -13.17
N TYR A 970 -28.14 13.78 -12.70
CA TYR A 970 -29.30 13.24 -13.40
C TYR A 970 -30.37 14.30 -13.68
N GLU A 971 -30.98 14.22 -14.86
CA GLU A 971 -32.19 14.97 -15.20
C GLU A 971 -33.38 14.02 -15.40
N SER A 972 -34.55 14.42 -14.88
CA SER A 972 -35.80 13.68 -15.08
C SER A 972 -36.34 13.91 -16.50
N THR A 973 -36.62 12.83 -17.22
CA THR A 973 -37.26 12.85 -18.53
C THR A 973 -38.54 12.01 -18.54
N ASP A 974 -39.31 12.06 -19.64
CA ASP A 974 -40.47 11.18 -19.84
C ASP A 974 -40.10 9.68 -19.87
N GLU A 975 -38.80 9.35 -20.04
CA GLU A 975 -38.25 8.00 -20.07
C GLU A 975 -37.47 7.63 -18.78
N GLY A 976 -37.64 8.42 -17.72
CA GLY A 976 -36.94 8.27 -16.43
C GLY A 976 -35.73 9.20 -16.28
N TYR A 977 -34.94 8.99 -15.23
CA TYR A 977 -33.74 9.79 -14.94
C TYR A 977 -32.58 9.38 -15.85
N LYS A 978 -31.95 10.35 -16.51
CA LYS A 978 -30.82 10.15 -17.43
C LYS A 978 -29.61 10.97 -16.98
N PRO A 979 -28.38 10.44 -17.11
CA PRO A 979 -27.19 11.16 -16.70
C PRO A 979 -26.98 12.36 -17.63
N THR A 980 -26.60 13.50 -17.05
CA THR A 980 -26.23 14.72 -17.76
C THR A 980 -24.74 15.02 -17.65
N ASP A 981 -24.08 14.55 -16.58
CA ASP A 981 -22.67 14.78 -16.33
C ASP A 981 -22.07 13.70 -15.40
N TYR A 982 -20.75 13.53 -15.48
CA TYR A 982 -19.96 12.64 -14.63
C TYR A 982 -18.75 13.39 -14.08
N SER A 983 -18.48 13.25 -12.78
CA SER A 983 -17.29 13.84 -12.16
C SER A 983 -16.70 12.92 -11.11
N VAL A 984 -15.39 12.75 -11.13
CA VAL A 984 -14.67 12.05 -10.05
C VAL A 984 -14.47 13.05 -8.93
N VAL A 985 -15.14 12.82 -7.81
CA VAL A 985 -15.16 13.73 -6.65
C VAL A 985 -14.18 13.32 -5.56
N GLU A 986 -13.70 12.07 -5.56
CA GLU A 986 -12.69 11.60 -4.61
C GLU A 986 -11.68 10.69 -5.34
N CYS A 987 -10.39 10.85 -4.99
CA CYS A 987 -9.28 10.02 -5.43
C CYS A 987 -8.48 9.58 -4.20
N LEU A 988 -8.68 8.33 -3.78
CA LEU A 988 -8.26 7.82 -2.47
C LEU A 988 -7.21 6.73 -2.60
N GLY A 989 -6.11 6.89 -1.85
CA GLY A 989 -5.14 5.84 -1.54
C GLY A 989 -5.30 5.37 -0.10
N THR A 990 -4.45 4.43 0.35
CA THR A 990 -4.57 3.74 1.65
C THR A 990 -4.41 4.65 2.87
N ILE A 991 -3.70 5.78 2.73
CA ILE A 991 -3.42 6.71 3.83
C ILE A 991 -3.78 8.18 3.54
N SER A 992 -4.02 8.53 2.27
CA SER A 992 -4.30 9.91 1.86
C SER A 992 -5.20 9.98 0.62
N GLU A 993 -5.56 11.20 0.22
CA GLU A 993 -6.24 11.52 -1.04
C GLU A 993 -5.32 12.37 -1.93
N THR A 994 -5.58 12.40 -3.23
CA THR A 994 -4.75 13.14 -4.20
C THR A 994 -5.60 13.91 -5.20
N LEU A 995 -4.98 14.92 -5.83
CA LEU A 995 -5.51 15.55 -7.03
C LEU A 995 -4.99 14.83 -8.26
N TRP A 996 -5.89 14.28 -9.06
CA TRP A 996 -5.55 13.69 -10.34
C TRP A 996 -5.91 14.63 -11.49
N ILE A 997 -4.96 14.92 -12.37
CA ILE A 997 -5.17 15.75 -13.56
C ILE A 997 -5.06 14.87 -14.82
N HIS A 998 -6.18 14.66 -15.51
CA HIS A 998 -6.22 13.90 -16.76
C HIS A 998 -6.79 14.78 -17.88
N ASN A 999 -6.05 14.95 -18.98
CA ASN A 999 -6.44 15.78 -20.11
C ASN A 999 -6.89 17.22 -19.75
N GLY A 1000 -6.33 17.78 -18.66
CA GLY A 1000 -6.67 19.11 -18.14
C GLY A 1000 -7.92 19.17 -17.25
N GLU A 1001 -8.59 18.03 -17.01
CA GLU A 1001 -9.67 17.91 -16.02
C GLU A 1001 -9.10 17.59 -14.64
N TYR A 1002 -9.59 18.30 -13.63
CA TYR A 1002 -9.25 18.08 -12.22
C TYR A 1002 -10.21 17.05 -11.63
N LYS A 1003 -9.67 16.01 -11.00
CA LYS A 1003 -10.41 14.88 -10.41
C LYS A 1003 -10.00 14.72 -8.95
N GLY A 1004 -10.98 14.61 -8.05
CA GLY A 1004 -10.73 14.62 -6.62
C GLY A 1004 -10.00 15.89 -6.17
N GLY A 1005 -8.98 15.72 -5.34
CA GLY A 1005 -8.20 16.79 -4.75
C GLY A 1005 -8.22 16.71 -3.23
N ILE A 1006 -7.25 17.38 -2.60
CA ILE A 1006 -7.17 17.46 -1.15
C ILE A 1006 -8.26 18.40 -0.66
N HIS A 1007 -9.28 17.82 -0.02
CA HIS A 1007 -10.48 18.56 0.34
C HIS A 1007 -10.24 19.37 1.62
N ASP A 1008 -10.45 20.68 1.51
CA ASP A 1008 -10.19 21.62 2.60
C ASP A 1008 -11.10 21.35 3.81
N PRO A 1009 -10.55 21.25 5.06
CA PRO A 1009 -11.28 21.10 6.33
C PRO A 1009 -12.57 21.92 6.51
#